data_AF-A0A8T4Y9R3-F1
#
_entry.id   AF-A0A8T4Y9R3-F1
#
_cell.length_a   1.000
_cell.length_b   1.000
_cell.length_c   1.000
_cell.angle_alpha   90.00
_cell.angle_beta   90.00
_cell.angle_gamma   90.00
#
_symmetry.space_group_name_H-M   'P 1'
#
loop_
_entity.id
_entity.type
_entity.pdbx_description
1 polymer ?
#
loop_
_entity_poly.entity_id
_entity_poly.type
_entity_poly.pdbx_seq_one_letter_code
_entity_poly.pdbx_strand_id
1 'polypeptide(L)'
;MKLKPEKRRKSLLEKGQNEAKKFVEAWRKANLKDVAKEYWSQGLPVVVLKEKKPLHEWQKWQSQKQTEEEFESLPWSQADSFAVVCGSQLSNGLFFTALDFDVKNLSENVVEVGKQVLKFMPITQMEETPSRGQHWIYYCRVKPKSIVAFHNVAALELIGENKLLIMAPSQGYRRLNDNTPTEVSDLETLFYSALEKAGVKVEKPAEVWFDKPELAKQPYRGKTPPCIQNLMEGTRQGLRNEYAIRLAAFLCNFKKLEPKKAWKQIQEWNQWNQPPLPETELSACFKSAVEKRYVFGCSDNVLASLCDMENCSLAEMKEQELAKKQLKDSGVLPDGCFEAIYDNGKPCFLILNTGKFFIAEKVETQGKRFLPKEARNMPYEPYGFYEGEVNVQNLFEDVKMWIQKLIDAEPIYQDILAVCVLMSYQQEKLQTVPYLFFYGDNESGKSTVLKVLNKLCYRPLFGVTIPAADLYGYLEDSDSIGCILEDEVQGIEKDTDKIKAYKAGYTRGAKVPRMIATEYSRYIKYYNVFCFKACASEQIPKVKGFNERFIFVPMVEGYPQLEWVDLTKEQMEQLNTLRNKLLKWRMLTRNQELPEIQLKIKGRLKELWKPLLQVAYGLPVYETLQIFLEEQQKERLSGKQDTLEGKIVKVVVDLFNSNLDGLPTIPFSTIWSSLQEELDGKIDLQKDYVMHTSEFDDVTKNKVGYRLREILSGKSKTIRQKLEGVPDEECPRVKAYTFDVTKLKRIAKKYGYELVTKLPSEPSSESVSTSETMEKVHKNNVEKEAPTPLELGALSNSVTSQLEDSWIVKREGSKVYTKDGNVLLECQFCRSIGKPMFFATQADLDLHVLRLHTGQPAKRSG
;
A
#
# COMPACT_ATOMS: atom_id res chain seq x y z
N MET A 1 36.73 -43.82 4.25
CA MET A 1 35.86 -44.39 3.20
C MET A 1 35.49 -43.31 2.20
N LYS A 2 35.69 -43.58 0.90
CA LYS A 2 35.67 -42.65 -0.23
C LYS A 2 34.29 -42.01 -0.43
N LEU A 3 34.20 -40.68 -0.43
CA LEU A 3 33.06 -39.96 -1.01
C LEU A 3 32.99 -40.30 -2.50
N LYS A 4 31.84 -40.80 -2.95
CA LYS A 4 31.61 -41.28 -4.32
C LYS A 4 31.98 -40.20 -5.38
N PRO A 5 32.63 -40.56 -6.49
CA PRO A 5 33.16 -39.63 -7.52
C PRO A 5 32.13 -38.64 -8.10
N GLU A 6 30.85 -38.99 -8.08
CA GLU A 6 29.77 -38.18 -8.66
C GLU A 6 29.53 -36.86 -7.92
N LYS A 7 29.69 -36.82 -6.58
CA LYS A 7 29.48 -35.58 -5.81
C LYS A 7 30.59 -34.54 -6.05
N ARG A 8 31.83 -35.00 -6.30
CA ARG A 8 32.98 -34.13 -6.59
C ARG A 8 32.91 -33.56 -8.01
N ARG A 9 32.41 -34.34 -8.98
CA ARG A 9 32.19 -33.91 -10.36
C ARG A 9 31.07 -32.87 -10.47
N LYS A 10 29.97 -33.06 -9.72
CA LYS A 10 28.86 -32.08 -9.63
C LYS A 10 29.32 -30.75 -9.01
N SER A 11 30.09 -30.82 -7.91
CA SER A 11 30.67 -29.65 -7.24
C SER A 11 31.65 -28.85 -8.11
N LEU A 12 32.45 -29.52 -8.95
CA LEU A 12 33.39 -28.86 -9.88
C LEU A 12 32.67 -28.26 -11.10
N LEU A 13 31.62 -28.93 -11.60
CA LEU A 13 30.73 -28.40 -12.65
C LEU A 13 29.95 -27.16 -12.15
N GLU A 14 29.45 -27.18 -10.92
CA GLU A 14 28.77 -26.04 -10.29
C GLU A 14 29.73 -24.86 -10.04
N LYS A 15 30.98 -25.12 -9.63
CA LYS A 15 32.01 -24.07 -9.50
C LYS A 15 32.37 -23.45 -10.85
N GLY A 16 32.59 -24.26 -11.88
CA GLY A 16 32.87 -23.76 -13.24
C GLY A 16 31.71 -22.99 -13.86
N GLN A 17 30.46 -23.40 -13.60
CA GLN A 17 29.26 -22.66 -14.02
C GLN A 17 29.11 -21.32 -13.26
N ASN A 18 29.46 -21.27 -11.97
CA ASN A 18 29.43 -20.03 -11.20
C ASN A 18 30.52 -19.04 -11.60
N GLU A 19 31.71 -19.50 -11.96
CA GLU A 19 32.79 -18.64 -12.47
C GLU A 19 32.47 -18.11 -13.89
N ALA A 20 31.90 -18.94 -14.77
CA ALA A 20 31.42 -18.51 -16.07
C ALA A 20 30.28 -17.47 -15.96
N LYS A 21 29.33 -17.66 -15.01
CA LYS A 21 28.28 -16.67 -14.72
C LYS A 21 28.86 -15.34 -14.25
N LYS A 22 29.83 -15.35 -13.33
CA LYS A 22 30.50 -14.12 -12.86
C LYS A 22 31.22 -13.37 -13.98
N PHE A 23 31.84 -14.09 -14.92
CA PHE A 23 32.53 -13.49 -16.06
C PHE A 23 31.56 -12.88 -17.08
N VAL A 24 30.47 -13.60 -17.42
CA VAL A 24 29.40 -13.10 -18.29
C VAL A 24 28.71 -11.88 -17.68
N GLU A 25 28.48 -11.87 -16.37
CA GLU A 25 27.89 -10.75 -15.64
C GLU A 25 28.80 -9.52 -15.61
N ALA A 26 30.12 -9.71 -15.46
CA ALA A 26 31.10 -8.62 -15.54
C ALA A 26 31.23 -8.04 -16.96
N TRP A 27 31.26 -8.89 -18.01
CA TRP A 27 31.29 -8.46 -19.41
C TRP A 27 30.00 -7.72 -19.82
N ARG A 28 28.85 -8.19 -19.34
CA ARG A 28 27.54 -7.55 -19.58
C ARG A 28 27.45 -6.17 -18.90
N LYS A 29 28.04 -5.98 -17.72
CA LYS A 29 28.10 -4.70 -17.01
C LYS A 29 29.01 -3.67 -17.68
N ALA A 30 30.15 -4.10 -18.24
CA ALA A 30 31.03 -3.20 -19.00
C ALA A 30 30.33 -2.70 -20.28
N ASN A 31 29.69 -3.60 -21.02
CA ASN A 31 28.91 -3.27 -22.22
C ASN A 31 27.69 -2.37 -21.93
N LEU A 32 27.11 -2.45 -20.72
CA LEU A 32 25.93 -1.67 -20.34
C LEU A 32 26.22 -0.15 -20.27
N LYS A 33 27.36 0.23 -19.68
CA LYS A 33 27.73 1.65 -19.54
C LYS A 33 28.11 2.26 -20.88
N ASP A 34 28.85 1.52 -21.71
CA ASP A 34 29.32 2.01 -23.00
C ASP A 34 28.14 2.30 -23.96
N VAL A 35 27.20 1.36 -24.09
CA VAL A 35 25.99 1.56 -24.91
C VAL A 35 25.12 2.68 -24.35
N ALA A 36 24.97 2.77 -23.02
CA ALA A 36 24.24 3.87 -22.42
C ALA A 36 24.91 5.24 -22.67
N LYS A 37 26.25 5.28 -22.74
CA LYS A 37 27.01 6.49 -23.07
C LYS A 37 26.74 6.97 -24.49
N GLU A 38 26.44 6.08 -25.43
CA GLU A 38 26.02 6.44 -26.79
C GLU A 38 24.66 7.16 -26.81
N TYR A 39 23.71 6.76 -25.96
CA TYR A 39 22.43 7.47 -25.83
C TYR A 39 22.59 8.80 -25.10
N TRP A 40 23.40 8.82 -24.04
CA TRP A 40 23.71 10.05 -23.31
C TRP A 40 24.42 11.09 -24.19
N SER A 41 25.40 10.68 -25.01
CA SER A 41 26.10 11.58 -25.94
C SER A 41 25.19 12.16 -27.03
N GLN A 42 24.09 11.48 -27.35
CA GLN A 42 23.05 12.01 -28.23
C GLN A 42 22.13 13.05 -27.55
N GLY A 43 22.27 13.25 -26.24
CA GLY A 43 21.52 14.22 -25.45
C GLY A 43 20.38 13.62 -24.61
N LEU A 44 20.29 12.28 -24.52
CA LEU A 44 19.23 11.59 -23.79
C LEU A 44 19.65 11.30 -22.35
N PRO A 45 18.85 11.71 -21.34
CA PRO A 45 19.14 11.34 -19.97
C PRO A 45 19.04 9.83 -19.75
N VAL A 46 20.06 9.28 -19.09
CA VAL A 46 20.20 7.86 -18.77
C VAL A 46 19.93 7.62 -17.29
N VAL A 47 19.14 6.59 -17.02
CA VAL A 47 18.79 6.11 -15.68
C VAL A 47 19.26 4.67 -15.53
N VAL A 48 19.96 4.37 -14.45
CA VAL A 48 20.39 2.98 -14.15
C VAL A 48 19.39 2.30 -13.23
N LEU A 49 19.15 1.01 -13.49
CA LEU A 49 18.15 0.21 -12.80
C LEU A 49 18.74 -1.11 -12.28
N LYS A 50 18.08 -1.64 -11.25
CA LYS A 50 18.23 -3.00 -10.76
C LYS A 50 16.85 -3.63 -10.62
N GLU A 51 16.66 -4.83 -11.16
CA GLU A 51 15.36 -5.52 -11.13
C GLU A 51 14.19 -4.64 -11.63
N LYS A 52 14.43 -3.88 -12.72
CA LYS A 52 13.48 -2.90 -13.32
C LYS A 52 13.10 -1.71 -12.43
N LYS A 53 13.84 -1.44 -11.35
CA LYS A 53 13.64 -0.25 -10.49
C LYS A 53 14.82 0.72 -10.60
N PRO A 54 14.57 2.04 -10.77
CA PRO A 54 15.64 3.04 -10.74
C PRO A 54 16.41 3.00 -9.42
N LEU A 55 17.74 3.14 -9.50
CA LEU A 55 18.61 3.16 -8.32
C LEU A 55 18.76 4.56 -7.69
N HIS A 56 18.21 5.59 -8.33
CA HIS A 56 18.31 6.99 -7.93
C HIS A 56 17.08 7.78 -8.42
N GLU A 57 16.94 9.01 -7.92
CA GLU A 57 15.94 9.96 -8.40
C GLU A 57 16.36 10.54 -9.75
N TRP A 58 15.49 10.39 -10.75
CA TRP A 58 15.76 10.78 -12.14
C TRP A 58 14.77 11.83 -12.66
N GLN A 59 13.73 12.16 -11.90
CA GLN A 59 12.63 13.04 -12.31
C GLN A 59 13.12 14.43 -12.72
N LYS A 60 14.20 14.92 -12.10
CA LYS A 60 14.85 16.18 -12.49
C LYS A 60 15.25 16.21 -13.99
N TRP A 61 15.59 15.06 -14.58
CA TRP A 61 15.99 14.97 -15.97
C TRP A 61 14.82 14.90 -16.96
N GLN A 62 13.58 15.03 -16.49
CA GLN A 62 12.43 15.25 -17.37
C GLN A 62 12.41 16.67 -17.95
N SER A 63 12.96 17.64 -17.22
CA SER A 63 13.03 19.06 -17.62
C SER A 63 14.45 19.59 -17.75
N GLN A 64 15.44 18.90 -17.19
CA GLN A 64 16.85 19.31 -17.19
C GLN A 64 17.72 18.32 -17.98
N LYS A 65 18.80 18.81 -18.60
CA LYS A 65 19.80 17.94 -19.23
C LYS A 65 20.67 17.29 -18.17
N GLN A 66 20.96 16.00 -18.34
CA GLN A 66 21.90 15.26 -17.48
C GLN A 66 23.34 15.64 -17.82
N THR A 67 24.09 16.12 -16.83
CA THR A 67 25.50 16.49 -16.99
C THR A 67 26.42 15.26 -17.08
N GLU A 68 27.65 15.43 -17.58
CA GLU A 68 28.63 14.35 -17.66
C GLU A 68 29.01 13.82 -16.27
N GLU A 69 29.20 14.72 -15.31
CA GLU A 69 29.48 14.37 -13.92
C GLU A 69 28.34 13.53 -13.32
N GLU A 70 27.09 13.91 -13.57
CA GLU A 70 25.92 13.13 -13.15
C GLU A 70 25.89 11.74 -13.80
N PHE A 71 26.18 11.62 -15.09
CA PHE A 71 26.22 10.33 -15.80
C PHE A 71 27.35 9.42 -15.29
N GLU A 72 28.55 9.97 -15.10
CA GLU A 72 29.72 9.22 -14.65
C GLU A 72 29.58 8.78 -13.18
N SER A 73 28.87 9.56 -12.36
CA SER A 73 28.58 9.25 -10.95
C SER A 73 27.46 8.21 -10.72
N LEU A 74 26.77 7.77 -11.78
CA LEU A 74 25.69 6.78 -11.64
C LEU A 74 26.21 5.46 -11.03
N PRO A 75 25.40 4.74 -10.22
CA PRO A 75 25.80 3.50 -9.55
C PRO A 75 25.85 2.29 -10.49
N TRP A 76 26.67 2.36 -11.55
CA TRP A 76 26.82 1.34 -12.59
C TRP A 76 27.17 -0.05 -12.06
N SER A 77 27.94 -0.14 -10.97
CA SER A 77 28.34 -1.42 -10.37
C SER A 77 27.15 -2.21 -9.80
N GLN A 78 26.09 -1.51 -9.38
CA GLN A 78 24.86 -2.07 -8.81
C GLN A 78 23.78 -2.31 -9.86
N ALA A 79 23.92 -1.72 -11.05
CA ALA A 79 22.95 -1.80 -12.12
C ALA A 79 23.02 -3.14 -12.88
N ASP A 80 21.85 -3.66 -13.26
CA ASP A 80 21.70 -4.75 -14.22
C ASP A 80 21.08 -4.29 -15.55
N SER A 81 20.56 -3.07 -15.58
CA SER A 81 19.82 -2.48 -16.70
C SER A 81 20.01 -0.96 -16.73
N PHE A 82 19.81 -0.34 -17.90
CA PHE A 82 19.66 1.11 -18.04
C PHE A 82 18.40 1.43 -18.85
N ALA A 83 17.86 2.63 -18.63
CA ALA A 83 16.75 3.18 -19.38
C ALA A 83 17.08 4.60 -19.82
N VAL A 84 16.39 5.04 -20.86
CA VAL A 84 16.41 6.42 -21.34
C VAL A 84 15.08 7.10 -21.03
N VAL A 85 15.10 8.42 -20.84
CA VAL A 85 13.89 9.21 -20.60
C VAL A 85 13.21 9.54 -21.92
N CYS A 86 12.04 8.95 -22.17
CA CYS A 86 11.24 9.22 -23.36
C CYS A 86 10.66 10.64 -23.36
N GLY A 87 10.46 11.20 -24.56
CA GLY A 87 10.08 12.59 -24.79
C GLY A 87 11.21 13.59 -24.54
N SER A 88 12.43 13.14 -24.24
CA SER A 88 13.61 14.01 -24.16
C SER A 88 14.08 14.42 -25.55
N GLN A 89 14.61 15.64 -25.64
CA GLN A 89 15.12 16.19 -26.90
C GLN A 89 16.58 15.80 -27.11
N LEU A 90 16.87 15.18 -28.26
CA LEU A 90 18.21 14.90 -28.74
C LEU A 90 18.95 16.21 -29.10
N SER A 91 20.27 16.11 -29.25
CA SER A 91 21.13 17.23 -29.63
C SER A 91 20.79 17.83 -31.00
N ASN A 92 20.14 17.07 -31.88
CA ASN A 92 19.66 17.53 -33.19
C ASN A 92 18.24 18.13 -33.17
N GLY A 93 17.62 18.24 -31.98
CA GLY A 93 16.30 18.83 -31.80
C GLY A 93 15.10 17.87 -31.95
N LEU A 94 15.33 16.61 -32.31
CA LEU A 94 14.28 15.58 -32.36
C LEU A 94 13.98 15.02 -30.96
N PHE A 95 12.85 14.34 -30.80
CA PHE A 95 12.42 13.70 -29.55
C PHE A 95 12.54 12.18 -29.62
N PHE A 96 13.06 11.57 -28.55
CA PHE A 96 13.14 10.10 -28.43
C PHE A 96 11.82 9.51 -27.93
N THR A 97 11.34 8.43 -28.55
CA THR A 97 10.10 7.74 -28.16
C THR A 97 10.09 6.30 -28.65
N ALA A 98 9.16 5.49 -28.15
CA ALA A 98 8.94 4.14 -28.68
C ALA A 98 7.47 3.71 -28.66
N LEU A 99 7.16 2.71 -29.50
CA LEU A 99 5.99 1.86 -29.32
C LEU A 99 6.42 0.58 -28.58
N ASP A 100 5.72 0.27 -27.48
CA ASP A 100 5.89 -0.97 -26.72
C ASP A 100 4.79 -1.96 -27.10
N PHE A 101 5.20 -3.11 -27.64
CA PHE A 101 4.33 -4.22 -28.00
C PHE A 101 4.46 -5.33 -26.95
N ASP A 102 3.43 -5.51 -26.13
CA ASP A 102 3.41 -6.56 -25.10
C ASP A 102 2.73 -7.83 -25.62
N VAL A 103 3.15 -8.98 -25.11
CA VAL A 103 2.58 -10.29 -25.44
C VAL A 103 2.19 -11.08 -24.19
N LYS A 104 2.50 -10.56 -22.99
CA LYS A 104 2.27 -11.26 -21.73
C LYS A 104 0.90 -10.91 -21.16
N ASN A 105 0.17 -11.91 -20.66
CA ASN A 105 -1.14 -11.77 -20.03
C ASN A 105 -2.24 -11.15 -20.93
N LEU A 106 -2.05 -11.17 -22.26
CA LEU A 106 -3.03 -10.69 -23.25
C LEU A 106 -3.57 -11.86 -24.08
N SER A 107 -4.79 -11.73 -24.60
CA SER A 107 -5.39 -12.75 -25.45
C SER A 107 -4.73 -12.80 -26.84
N GLU A 108 -4.71 -13.97 -27.47
CA GLU A 108 -4.11 -14.15 -28.81
C GLU A 108 -4.69 -13.19 -29.85
N ASN A 109 -5.99 -12.90 -29.77
CA ASN A 109 -6.67 -11.95 -30.65
C ASN A 109 -6.11 -10.53 -30.51
N VAL A 110 -5.88 -10.05 -29.28
CA VAL A 110 -5.34 -8.69 -29.01
C VAL A 110 -3.90 -8.57 -29.50
N VAL A 111 -3.09 -9.62 -29.30
CA VAL A 111 -1.71 -9.71 -29.80
C VAL A 111 -1.67 -9.72 -31.33
N GLU A 112 -2.60 -10.42 -31.99
CA GLU A 112 -2.67 -10.46 -33.46
C GLU A 112 -3.08 -9.11 -34.05
N VAL A 113 -4.04 -8.40 -33.43
CA VAL A 113 -4.37 -7.02 -33.81
C VAL A 113 -3.13 -6.12 -33.75
N GLY A 114 -2.35 -6.19 -32.67
CA GLY A 114 -1.11 -5.44 -32.54
C GLY A 114 -0.10 -5.72 -33.65
N LYS A 115 0.08 -6.99 -34.03
CA LYS A 115 0.94 -7.35 -35.17
C LYS A 115 0.44 -6.75 -36.48
N GLN A 116 -0.87 -6.67 -36.70
CA GLN A 116 -1.43 -6.03 -37.90
C GLN A 116 -1.16 -4.53 -37.90
N VAL A 117 -1.30 -3.85 -36.76
CA VAL A 117 -0.96 -2.42 -36.60
C VAL A 117 0.51 -2.18 -36.93
N LEU A 118 1.42 -3.00 -36.40
CA LEU A 118 2.87 -2.88 -36.63
C LEU A 118 3.26 -3.01 -38.11
N LYS A 119 2.49 -3.72 -38.95
CA LYS A 119 2.75 -3.79 -40.41
C LYS A 119 2.60 -2.44 -41.12
N PHE A 120 1.82 -1.52 -40.54
CA PHE A 120 1.62 -0.17 -41.07
C PHE A 120 2.59 0.85 -40.48
N MET A 121 3.43 0.44 -39.52
CA MET A 121 4.46 1.28 -38.94
C MET A 121 5.76 1.18 -39.75
N PRO A 122 6.54 2.27 -39.88
CA PRO A 122 7.86 2.23 -40.50
C PRO A 122 8.79 1.29 -39.72
N ILE A 123 9.55 0.47 -40.46
CA ILE A 123 10.61 -0.35 -39.86
C ILE A 123 11.62 0.57 -39.17
N THR A 124 12.07 0.18 -37.98
CA THR A 124 12.95 1.00 -37.15
C THR A 124 13.88 0.17 -36.27
N GLN A 125 14.62 0.78 -35.35
CA GLN A 125 15.37 0.05 -34.33
C GLN A 125 14.39 -0.75 -33.46
N MET A 126 14.57 -2.08 -33.45
CA MET A 126 13.70 -3.00 -32.72
C MET A 126 14.47 -3.74 -31.65
N GLU A 127 13.86 -3.90 -30.48
CA GLU A 127 14.42 -4.64 -29.36
C GLU A 127 13.39 -5.60 -28.80
N GLU A 128 13.79 -6.81 -28.42
CA GLU A 128 12.93 -7.75 -27.73
C GLU A 128 12.98 -7.53 -26.23
N THR A 129 11.82 -7.54 -25.59
CA THR A 129 11.67 -7.41 -24.14
C THR A 129 11.77 -8.78 -23.44
N PRO A 130 12.01 -8.83 -22.11
CA PRO A 130 12.07 -10.09 -21.36
C PRO A 130 10.80 -10.95 -21.46
N SER A 131 9.67 -10.33 -21.81
CA SER A 131 8.37 -10.99 -21.97
C SER A 131 8.15 -11.55 -23.38
N ARG A 132 9.14 -11.48 -24.28
CA ARG A 132 9.01 -11.73 -25.74
C ARG A 132 8.18 -10.68 -26.51
N GLY A 133 7.92 -9.54 -25.88
CA GLY A 133 7.37 -8.35 -26.55
C GLY A 133 8.45 -7.60 -27.33
N GLN A 134 8.11 -6.43 -27.88
CA GLN A 134 9.04 -5.63 -28.69
C GLN A 134 8.96 -4.14 -28.38
N HIS A 135 10.11 -3.47 -28.29
CA HIS A 135 10.20 -2.01 -28.39
C HIS A 135 10.53 -1.62 -29.84
N TRP A 136 9.78 -0.67 -30.39
CA TRP A 136 10.02 -0.04 -31.70
C TRP A 136 10.36 1.44 -31.48
N ILE A 137 11.61 1.82 -31.70
CA ILE A 137 12.16 3.11 -31.25
C ILE A 137 12.21 4.11 -32.40
N TYR A 138 11.72 5.34 -32.20
CA TYR A 138 11.65 6.39 -33.22
C TYR A 138 12.23 7.72 -32.75
N TYR A 139 12.60 8.57 -33.71
CA TYR A 139 12.89 9.98 -33.49
C TYR A 139 11.78 10.85 -34.07
N CYS A 140 11.23 11.77 -33.28
CA CYS A 140 10.05 12.56 -33.67
C CYS A 140 10.33 14.06 -33.74
N ARG A 141 9.72 14.76 -34.69
CA ARG A 141 9.79 16.24 -34.74
C ARG A 141 8.85 16.90 -33.74
N VAL A 142 7.69 16.28 -33.49
CA VAL A 142 6.73 16.67 -32.45
C VAL A 142 6.99 15.84 -31.20
N LYS A 143 6.94 16.48 -30.03
CA LYS A 143 7.12 15.79 -28.75
C LYS A 143 5.92 14.87 -28.49
N PRO A 144 6.11 13.54 -28.39
CA PRO A 144 4.99 12.61 -28.26
C PRO A 144 4.54 12.47 -26.80
N LYS A 145 3.23 12.42 -26.60
CA LYS A 145 2.55 12.04 -25.36
C LYS A 145 2.46 10.53 -25.23
N SER A 146 2.38 10.05 -23.99
CA SER A 146 2.19 8.62 -23.74
C SER A 146 0.74 8.20 -24.01
N ILE A 147 0.52 7.10 -24.74
CA ILE A 147 -0.81 6.57 -25.07
C ILE A 147 -0.89 5.11 -24.61
N VAL A 148 -1.64 4.85 -23.53
CA VAL A 148 -1.81 3.51 -22.94
C VAL A 148 -3.15 2.84 -23.26
N ALA A 149 -4.09 3.60 -23.86
CA ALA A 149 -5.47 3.16 -24.08
C ALA A 149 -5.60 1.90 -24.95
N PHE A 150 -4.57 1.57 -25.74
CA PHE A 150 -4.59 0.47 -26.69
C PHE A 150 -3.88 -0.80 -26.19
N HIS A 151 -3.41 -0.85 -24.93
CA HIS A 151 -2.79 -2.06 -24.36
C HIS A 151 -3.73 -3.28 -24.42
N ASN A 152 -4.97 -3.13 -23.94
CA ASN A 152 -5.95 -4.21 -23.92
C ASN A 152 -6.68 -4.42 -25.27
N VAL A 153 -6.43 -3.56 -26.26
CA VAL A 153 -7.14 -3.56 -27.55
C VAL A 153 -6.25 -4.07 -28.69
N ALA A 154 -5.00 -3.62 -28.72
CA ALA A 154 -4.03 -3.89 -29.77
C ALA A 154 -2.65 -4.28 -29.21
N ALA A 155 -2.53 -4.61 -27.92
CA ALA A 155 -1.26 -4.98 -27.29
C ALA A 155 -0.14 -3.93 -27.44
N LEU A 156 -0.50 -2.67 -27.70
CA LEU A 156 0.43 -1.59 -28.05
C LEU A 156 0.24 -0.40 -27.12
N GLU A 157 1.35 0.16 -26.67
CA GLU A 157 1.43 1.43 -25.96
C GLU A 157 2.43 2.36 -26.64
N LEU A 158 2.10 3.66 -26.74
CA LEU A 158 3.07 4.68 -27.14
C LEU A 158 3.72 5.24 -25.87
N ILE A 159 5.03 5.04 -25.73
CA ILE A 159 5.83 5.50 -24.60
C ILE A 159 6.47 6.84 -24.96
N GLY A 160 5.78 7.93 -24.61
CA GLY A 160 6.19 9.31 -24.88
C GLY A 160 6.78 9.99 -23.65
N GLU A 161 6.49 11.28 -23.47
CA GLU A 161 7.08 12.08 -22.40
C GLU A 161 6.87 11.50 -20.98
N ASN A 162 7.84 11.78 -20.10
CA ASN A 162 7.84 11.46 -18.66
C ASN A 162 7.84 9.96 -18.33
N LYS A 163 8.20 9.09 -19.28
CA LYS A 163 8.35 7.65 -19.08
C LYS A 163 9.79 7.20 -19.30
N LEU A 164 10.16 6.07 -18.70
CA LEU A 164 11.43 5.39 -18.93
C LEU A 164 11.23 4.25 -19.91
N LEU A 165 12.14 4.12 -20.88
CA LEU A 165 12.22 2.96 -21.75
C LEU A 165 13.53 2.21 -21.47
N ILE A 166 13.42 0.95 -21.04
CA ILE A 166 14.59 0.10 -20.79
C ILE A 166 15.17 -0.35 -22.16
N MET A 167 16.47 -0.18 -22.33
CA MET A 167 17.16 -0.39 -23.61
C MET A 167 18.08 -1.61 -23.56
N ALA A 168 18.30 -2.28 -24.68
CA ALA A 168 19.36 -3.27 -24.83
C ALA A 168 20.76 -2.62 -24.62
N PRO A 169 21.75 -3.29 -24.00
CA PRO A 169 21.79 -4.71 -23.60
C PRO A 169 21.37 -4.99 -22.14
N SER A 170 20.42 -4.23 -21.58
CA SER A 170 19.87 -4.47 -20.23
C SER A 170 19.43 -5.92 -19.98
N GLN A 171 19.34 -6.33 -18.72
CA GLN A 171 19.01 -7.71 -18.36
C GLN A 171 17.68 -8.17 -18.98
N GLY A 172 17.78 -9.13 -19.90
CA GLY A 172 16.64 -9.73 -20.60
C GLY A 172 16.15 -8.97 -21.85
N TYR A 173 16.79 -7.84 -22.18
CA TYR A 173 16.54 -7.08 -23.41
C TYR A 173 17.60 -7.44 -24.46
N ARG A 174 17.19 -7.59 -25.72
CA ARG A 174 18.11 -7.85 -26.84
C ARG A 174 17.72 -7.07 -28.08
N ARG A 175 18.70 -6.54 -28.79
CA ARG A 175 18.50 -5.89 -30.09
C ARG A 175 18.07 -6.94 -31.13
N LEU A 176 17.04 -6.64 -31.92
CA LEU A 176 16.49 -7.53 -32.95
C LEU A 176 17.00 -7.22 -34.36
N ASN A 177 17.48 -6.00 -34.59
CA ASN A 177 18.02 -5.57 -35.88
C ASN A 177 19.09 -4.47 -35.73
N ASP A 178 19.86 -4.24 -36.79
CA ASP A 178 20.92 -3.22 -36.82
C ASP A 178 20.42 -1.84 -37.30
N ASN A 179 19.09 -1.67 -37.41
CA ASN A 179 18.50 -0.39 -37.80
C ASN A 179 18.73 0.66 -36.71
N THR A 180 18.91 1.91 -37.12
CA THR A 180 18.81 3.08 -36.24
C THR A 180 17.36 3.51 -36.07
N PRO A 181 17.02 4.32 -35.05
CA PRO A 181 15.68 4.86 -34.92
C PRO A 181 15.28 5.68 -36.16
N THR A 182 14.04 5.50 -36.59
CA THR A 182 13.51 6.09 -37.82
C THR A 182 12.93 7.45 -37.49
N GLU A 183 13.27 8.46 -38.28
CA GLU A 183 12.72 9.81 -38.11
C GLU A 183 11.28 9.88 -38.63
N VAL A 184 10.36 10.38 -37.80
CA VAL A 184 8.96 10.61 -38.15
C VAL A 184 8.57 12.03 -37.74
N SER A 185 7.62 12.64 -38.46
CA SER A 185 7.13 13.98 -38.12
C SER A 185 6.37 13.97 -36.79
N ASP A 186 5.39 13.07 -36.68
CA ASP A 186 4.50 12.93 -35.53
C ASP A 186 4.12 11.45 -35.39
N LEU A 187 4.65 10.80 -34.35
CA LEU A 187 4.40 9.38 -34.09
C LEU A 187 2.98 9.12 -33.58
N GLU A 188 2.35 10.06 -32.88
CA GLU A 188 0.97 9.89 -32.41
C GLU A 188 0.01 9.80 -33.60
N THR A 189 0.13 10.77 -34.53
CA THR A 189 -0.67 10.77 -35.76
C THR A 189 -0.43 9.50 -36.59
N LEU A 190 0.83 9.07 -36.70
CA LEU A 190 1.18 7.84 -37.43
C LEU A 190 0.61 6.59 -36.77
N PHE A 191 0.67 6.50 -35.44
CA PHE A 191 0.14 5.39 -34.65
C PHE A 191 -1.38 5.31 -34.76
N TYR A 192 -2.09 6.43 -34.65
CA TYR A 192 -3.53 6.46 -34.86
C TYR A 192 -3.92 6.04 -36.29
N SER A 193 -3.18 6.50 -37.30
CA SER A 193 -3.41 6.06 -38.68
C SER A 193 -3.17 4.55 -38.87
N ALA A 194 -2.16 3.99 -38.21
CA ALA A 194 -1.88 2.55 -38.24
C ALA A 194 -2.98 1.73 -37.55
N LEU A 195 -3.51 2.22 -36.42
CA LEU A 195 -4.65 1.62 -35.71
C LEU A 195 -5.92 1.62 -36.59
N GLU A 196 -6.24 2.74 -37.23
CA GLU A 196 -7.40 2.85 -38.13
C GLU A 196 -7.26 1.90 -39.34
N LYS A 197 -6.07 1.80 -39.95
CA LYS A 197 -5.80 0.87 -41.06
C LYS A 197 -5.91 -0.60 -40.65
N ALA A 198 -5.61 -0.92 -39.40
CA ALA A 198 -5.79 -2.25 -38.82
C ALA A 198 -7.23 -2.54 -38.37
N GLY A 199 -8.16 -1.60 -38.55
CA GLY A 199 -9.57 -1.77 -38.18
C GLY A 199 -9.88 -1.52 -36.70
N VAL A 200 -8.96 -0.91 -35.95
CA VAL A 200 -9.18 -0.54 -34.54
C VAL A 200 -9.95 0.77 -34.48
N LYS A 201 -11.07 0.78 -33.73
CA LYS A 201 -11.87 1.99 -33.52
C LYS A 201 -11.09 2.96 -32.63
N VAL A 202 -10.58 4.04 -33.24
CA VAL A 202 -9.87 5.11 -32.52
C VAL A 202 -10.87 6.20 -32.14
N GLU A 203 -11.24 6.27 -30.87
CA GLU A 203 -11.89 7.46 -30.32
C GLU A 203 -10.79 8.44 -29.92
N LYS A 204 -10.48 9.40 -30.80
CA LYS A 204 -9.52 10.46 -30.47
C LYS A 204 -10.08 11.24 -29.27
N PRO A 205 -9.28 11.51 -28.21
CA PRO A 205 -9.69 12.47 -27.20
C PRO A 205 -9.95 13.78 -27.93
N ALA A 206 -11.18 14.30 -27.86
CA ALA A 206 -11.52 15.55 -28.50
C ALA A 206 -10.56 16.63 -27.98
N GLU A 207 -9.78 17.27 -28.84
CA GLU A 207 -8.94 18.39 -28.41
C GLU A 207 -9.84 19.47 -27.84
N VAL A 208 -9.58 19.81 -26.58
CA VAL A 208 -10.45 20.63 -25.80
C VAL A 208 -9.92 22.06 -25.76
N TRP A 209 -10.73 23.02 -26.21
CA TRP A 209 -10.35 24.45 -26.16
C TRP A 209 -10.05 24.89 -24.72
N PHE A 210 -8.85 25.45 -24.49
CA PHE A 210 -8.42 25.91 -23.15
C PHE A 210 -8.56 24.85 -22.05
N ASP A 211 -8.44 23.57 -22.42
CA ASP A 211 -8.59 22.41 -21.52
C ASP A 211 -10.00 22.30 -20.88
N LYS A 212 -11.02 22.86 -21.54
CA LYS A 212 -12.46 22.91 -21.13
C LYS A 212 -13.48 22.29 -22.13
N PRO A 213 -13.97 21.05 -21.88
CA PRO A 213 -14.81 20.27 -22.83
C PRO A 213 -16.08 20.97 -23.28
N GLU A 214 -16.66 21.77 -22.40
CA GLU A 214 -17.86 22.57 -22.60
C GLU A 214 -17.70 23.64 -23.69
N LEU A 215 -16.48 24.17 -23.87
CA LEU A 215 -16.21 25.23 -24.84
C LEU A 215 -16.14 24.72 -26.29
N ALA A 216 -16.10 23.41 -26.51
CA ALA A 216 -16.04 22.82 -27.85
C ALA A 216 -17.39 22.82 -28.59
N LYS A 217 -18.52 22.98 -27.89
CA LYS A 217 -19.86 22.79 -28.47
C LYS A 217 -20.41 24.03 -29.18
N GLN A 218 -20.00 25.24 -28.81
CA GLN A 218 -20.53 26.51 -29.35
C GLN A 218 -19.42 27.53 -29.65
N PRO A 219 -19.63 28.47 -30.61
CA PRO A 219 -18.67 29.54 -30.85
C PRO A 219 -18.43 30.37 -29.58
N TYR A 220 -17.18 30.62 -29.24
CA TYR A 220 -16.87 31.47 -28.09
C TYR A 220 -17.31 32.92 -28.34
N ARG A 221 -18.03 33.49 -27.36
CA ARG A 221 -18.53 34.88 -27.38
C ARG A 221 -18.15 35.68 -26.13
N GLY A 222 -17.38 35.08 -25.22
CA GLY A 222 -16.90 35.75 -24.00
C GLY A 222 -15.76 36.74 -24.25
N LYS A 223 -15.27 37.37 -23.17
CA LYS A 223 -14.12 38.29 -23.21
C LYS A 223 -12.87 37.57 -23.72
N THR A 224 -12.14 38.17 -24.65
CA THR A 224 -10.85 37.63 -25.14
C THR A 224 -9.90 37.45 -23.95
N PRO A 225 -9.33 36.26 -23.71
CA PRO A 225 -8.45 36.01 -22.55
C PRO A 225 -7.10 36.73 -22.67
N PRO A 226 -6.40 37.00 -21.56
CA PRO A 226 -5.13 37.74 -21.55
C PRO A 226 -4.07 37.15 -22.48
N CYS A 227 -3.96 35.81 -22.53
CA CYS A 227 -3.00 35.14 -23.42
C CYS A 227 -3.23 35.46 -24.91
N ILE A 228 -4.48 35.71 -25.31
CA ILE A 228 -4.82 36.12 -26.67
C ILE A 228 -4.71 37.64 -26.83
N GLN A 229 -5.03 38.43 -25.81
CA GLN A 229 -4.85 39.88 -25.83
C GLN A 229 -3.36 40.24 -26.04
N ASN A 230 -2.48 39.64 -25.26
CA ASN A 230 -1.03 39.84 -25.37
C ASN A 230 -0.49 39.33 -26.72
N LEU A 231 -1.09 38.29 -27.27
CA LEU A 231 -0.82 37.82 -28.64
C LEU A 231 -1.13 38.88 -29.70
N MET A 232 -2.24 39.61 -29.52
CA MET A 232 -2.71 40.64 -30.44
C MET A 232 -1.83 41.90 -30.43
N GLU A 233 -0.94 42.07 -29.44
CA GLU A 233 0.02 43.19 -29.39
C GLU A 233 1.20 43.02 -30.37
N GLY A 234 1.30 41.86 -31.03
CA GLY A 234 2.37 41.54 -31.97
C GLY A 234 3.61 40.98 -31.27
N THR A 235 4.61 40.57 -32.06
CA THR A 235 5.84 39.97 -31.52
C THR A 235 7.07 40.30 -32.35
N ARG A 236 8.25 40.01 -31.80
CA ARG A 236 9.55 40.18 -32.45
C ARG A 236 9.91 38.95 -33.30
N GLN A 237 10.96 39.06 -34.12
CA GLN A 237 11.46 37.98 -34.93
C GLN A 237 11.73 36.70 -34.11
N GLY A 238 11.18 35.56 -34.57
CA GLY A 238 11.32 34.24 -33.92
C GLY A 238 9.98 33.56 -33.59
N LEU A 239 8.98 34.32 -33.11
CA LEU A 239 7.68 33.75 -32.66
C LEU A 239 6.49 34.11 -33.55
N ARG A 240 6.69 34.87 -34.62
CA ARG A 240 5.61 35.43 -35.45
C ARG A 240 4.71 34.35 -36.08
N ASN A 241 5.28 33.26 -36.61
CA ASN A 241 4.49 32.16 -37.19
C ASN A 241 3.68 31.41 -36.11
N GLU A 242 4.30 31.19 -34.95
CA GLU A 242 3.64 30.60 -33.78
C GLU A 242 2.48 31.48 -33.28
N TYR A 243 2.63 32.80 -33.36
CA TYR A 243 1.57 33.72 -32.97
C TYR A 243 0.46 33.77 -34.01
N ALA A 244 0.82 33.83 -35.30
CA ALA A 244 -0.12 33.87 -36.41
C ALA A 244 -1.04 32.65 -36.43
N ILE A 245 -0.50 31.45 -36.20
CA ILE A 245 -1.27 30.20 -36.23
C ILE A 245 -2.25 30.08 -35.06
N ARG A 246 -1.85 30.54 -33.85
CA ARG A 246 -2.69 30.54 -32.65
C ARG A 246 -3.80 31.58 -32.74
N LEU A 247 -3.47 32.78 -33.21
CA LEU A 247 -4.46 33.82 -33.43
C LEU A 247 -5.46 33.42 -34.51
N ALA A 248 -4.99 32.81 -35.61
CA ALA A 248 -5.85 32.27 -36.65
C ALA A 248 -6.78 31.16 -36.13
N ALA A 249 -6.26 30.21 -35.36
CA ALA A 249 -7.06 29.16 -34.74
C ALA A 249 -8.11 29.73 -33.76
N PHE A 250 -7.74 30.72 -32.95
CA PHE A 250 -8.68 31.39 -32.04
C PHE A 250 -9.81 32.12 -32.79
N LEU A 251 -9.49 32.86 -33.86
CA LEU A 251 -10.50 33.61 -34.62
C LEU A 251 -11.40 32.69 -35.45
N CYS A 252 -10.81 31.75 -36.19
CA CYS A 252 -11.53 30.90 -37.13
C CYS A 252 -12.17 29.67 -36.49
N ASN A 253 -11.49 28.99 -35.56
CA ASN A 253 -11.94 27.71 -35.04
C ASN A 253 -12.67 27.86 -33.71
N PHE A 254 -12.19 28.73 -32.81
CA PHE A 254 -12.80 28.95 -31.49
C PHE A 254 -13.95 29.97 -31.52
N LYS A 255 -13.72 31.16 -32.08
CA LYS A 255 -14.77 32.19 -32.27
C LYS A 255 -15.67 31.89 -33.48
N LYS A 256 -15.28 30.99 -34.39
CA LYS A 256 -16.01 30.71 -35.65
C LYS A 256 -16.35 31.98 -36.42
N LEU A 257 -15.39 32.92 -36.51
CA LEU A 257 -15.53 34.10 -37.35
C LEU A 257 -15.47 33.71 -38.83
N GLU A 258 -16.16 34.49 -39.67
CA GLU A 258 -16.10 34.33 -41.11
C GLU A 258 -14.65 34.51 -41.60
N PRO A 259 -14.10 33.59 -42.43
CA PRO A 259 -12.69 33.62 -42.82
C PRO A 259 -12.22 34.95 -43.40
N LYS A 260 -13.07 35.66 -44.17
CA LYS A 260 -12.75 36.99 -44.71
C LYS A 260 -12.51 38.03 -43.60
N LYS A 261 -13.30 38.00 -42.52
CA LYS A 261 -13.16 38.91 -41.38
C LYS A 261 -11.96 38.56 -40.52
N ALA A 262 -11.74 37.27 -40.26
CA ALA A 262 -10.58 36.80 -39.52
C ALA A 262 -9.26 37.11 -40.25
N TRP A 263 -9.23 36.93 -41.57
CA TRP A 263 -8.07 37.28 -42.40
C TRP A 263 -7.71 38.77 -42.30
N LYS A 264 -8.71 39.66 -42.38
CA LYS A 264 -8.50 41.09 -42.20
C LYS A 264 -7.88 41.43 -40.83
N GLN A 265 -8.38 40.83 -39.75
CA GLN A 265 -7.83 41.04 -38.41
C GLN A 265 -6.38 40.54 -38.27
N ILE A 266 -6.02 39.46 -38.96
CA ILE A 266 -4.64 38.93 -38.94
C ILE A 266 -3.70 39.77 -39.78
N GLN A 267 -4.17 40.35 -40.90
CA GLN A 267 -3.40 41.33 -41.68
C GLN A 267 -3.13 42.59 -40.86
N GLU A 268 -4.13 43.10 -40.14
CA GLU A 268 -3.98 44.22 -39.21
C GLU A 268 -3.01 43.88 -38.07
N TRP A 269 -3.17 42.71 -37.42
CA TRP A 269 -2.26 42.21 -36.40
C TRP A 269 -0.81 42.13 -36.89
N ASN A 270 -0.57 41.67 -38.12
CA ASN A 270 0.78 41.51 -38.66
C ASN A 270 1.55 42.84 -38.80
N GLN A 271 0.86 43.98 -38.87
CA GLN A 271 1.50 45.30 -38.89
C GLN A 271 2.19 45.65 -37.57
N TRP A 272 1.75 45.04 -36.46
CA TRP A 272 2.32 45.24 -35.12
C TRP A 272 3.53 44.34 -34.87
N ASN A 273 3.80 43.37 -35.74
CA ASN A 273 5.00 42.52 -35.66
C ASN A 273 6.25 43.28 -36.11
N GLN A 274 7.38 43.03 -35.44
CA GLN A 274 8.66 43.65 -35.77
C GLN A 274 9.73 42.61 -36.18
N PRO A 275 10.05 42.47 -37.49
CA PRO A 275 9.32 43.01 -38.66
C PRO A 275 8.05 42.18 -38.98
N PRO A 276 7.12 42.71 -39.80
CA PRO A 276 5.94 41.97 -40.28
C PRO A 276 6.32 40.68 -41.03
N LEU A 277 5.44 39.67 -40.97
CA LEU A 277 5.57 38.48 -41.82
C LEU A 277 5.25 38.82 -43.29
N PRO A 278 5.95 38.22 -44.26
CA PRO A 278 5.54 38.26 -45.66
C PRO A 278 4.11 37.72 -45.85
N GLU A 279 3.36 38.29 -46.78
CA GLU A 279 1.96 37.92 -47.00
C GLU A 279 1.79 36.43 -47.37
N THR A 280 2.76 35.85 -48.06
CA THR A 280 2.79 34.42 -48.41
C THR A 280 2.88 33.53 -47.17
N GLU A 281 3.73 33.87 -46.20
CA GLU A 281 3.89 33.13 -44.93
C GLU A 281 2.67 33.30 -44.03
N LEU A 282 2.15 34.53 -43.94
CA LEU A 282 0.95 34.83 -43.18
C LEU A 282 -0.27 34.06 -43.72
N SER A 283 -0.40 34.00 -45.05
CA SER A 283 -1.46 33.26 -45.73
C SER A 283 -1.34 31.76 -45.51
N ALA A 284 -0.13 31.22 -45.56
CA ALA A 284 0.13 29.81 -45.27
C ALA A 284 -0.26 29.45 -43.83
N CYS A 285 0.13 30.27 -42.84
CA CYS A 285 -0.24 30.06 -41.44
C CYS A 285 -1.76 30.09 -41.24
N PHE A 286 -2.44 31.08 -41.85
CA PHE A 286 -3.88 31.22 -41.74
C PHE A 286 -4.63 30.04 -42.37
N LYS A 287 -4.28 29.66 -43.61
CA LYS A 287 -4.89 28.50 -44.28
C LYS A 287 -4.66 27.23 -43.49
N SER A 288 -3.44 27.03 -42.99
CA SER A 288 -3.11 25.86 -42.18
C SER A 288 -3.97 25.77 -40.92
N ALA A 289 -4.22 26.90 -40.24
CA ALA A 289 -5.05 26.93 -39.05
C ALA A 289 -6.52 26.58 -39.32
N VAL A 290 -7.07 27.04 -40.45
CA VAL A 290 -8.45 26.77 -40.85
C VAL A 290 -8.61 25.32 -41.33
N GLU A 291 -7.72 24.85 -42.20
CA GLU A 291 -7.80 23.52 -42.81
C GLU A 291 -7.59 22.40 -41.78
N LYS A 292 -6.59 22.56 -40.91
CA LYS A 292 -6.25 21.55 -39.89
C LYS A 292 -7.06 21.67 -38.61
N ARG A 293 -7.91 22.70 -38.49
CA ARG A 293 -8.77 22.95 -37.33
C ARG A 293 -8.02 22.91 -35.98
N TYR A 294 -6.81 23.49 -35.93
CA TYR A 294 -6.01 23.47 -34.70
C TYR A 294 -6.81 23.97 -33.50
N VAL A 295 -6.61 23.29 -32.38
CA VAL A 295 -7.12 23.65 -31.05
C VAL A 295 -5.93 23.94 -30.15
N PHE A 296 -5.95 25.10 -29.50
CA PHE A 296 -4.92 25.49 -28.53
C PHE A 296 -5.53 25.67 -27.14
N GLY A 297 -4.79 25.24 -26.12
CA GLY A 297 -5.25 25.17 -24.73
C GLY A 297 -4.38 25.96 -23.75
N CYS A 298 -4.66 25.86 -22.44
CA CYS A 298 -3.83 26.50 -21.42
C CYS A 298 -2.46 25.80 -21.28
N SER A 299 -2.38 24.55 -21.72
CA SER A 299 -1.16 23.75 -21.81
C SER A 299 -0.24 24.13 -22.99
N ASP A 300 -0.67 25.01 -23.90
CA ASP A 300 0.18 25.49 -24.99
C ASP A 300 1.27 26.45 -24.45
N ASN A 301 2.54 26.15 -24.73
CA ASN A 301 3.68 26.89 -24.18
C ASN A 301 3.67 28.40 -24.50
N VAL A 302 3.21 28.78 -25.69
CA VAL A 302 3.16 30.19 -26.09
C VAL A 302 2.01 30.88 -25.36
N LEU A 303 0.81 30.31 -25.38
CA LEU A 303 -0.34 30.87 -24.67
C LEU A 303 -0.10 30.94 -23.16
N ALA A 304 0.52 29.91 -22.58
CA ALA A 304 0.84 29.86 -21.15
C ALA A 304 1.82 30.98 -20.77
N SER A 305 2.88 31.21 -21.57
CA SER A 305 3.85 32.29 -21.32
C SER A 305 3.26 33.70 -21.42
N LEU A 306 2.16 33.85 -22.15
CA LEU A 306 1.46 35.12 -22.35
C LEU A 306 0.25 35.30 -21.43
N CYS A 307 -0.12 34.29 -20.64
CA CYS A 307 -1.32 34.33 -19.83
C CYS A 307 -1.07 35.02 -18.49
N ASP A 308 -1.89 36.01 -18.16
CA ASP A 308 -2.11 36.41 -16.78
C ASP A 308 -3.22 35.56 -16.18
N MET A 309 -2.85 34.57 -15.38
CA MET A 309 -3.78 33.63 -14.78
C MET A 309 -4.74 34.28 -13.75
N GLU A 310 -4.32 35.35 -13.08
CA GLU A 310 -5.12 36.01 -12.04
C GLU A 310 -6.28 36.79 -12.67
N ASN A 311 -6.04 37.42 -13.82
CA ASN A 311 -7.03 38.24 -14.53
C ASN A 311 -7.66 37.56 -15.75
N CYS A 312 -7.49 36.25 -15.90
CA CYS A 312 -7.97 35.54 -17.08
C CYS A 312 -9.50 35.32 -17.04
N SER A 313 -10.20 35.85 -18.04
CA SER A 313 -11.66 35.66 -18.22
C SER A 313 -12.06 34.18 -18.36
N LEU A 314 -11.14 33.31 -18.80
CA LEU A 314 -11.34 31.86 -18.84
C LEU A 314 -10.96 31.17 -17.52
N ALA A 315 -10.14 31.83 -16.68
CA ALA A 315 -9.86 31.41 -15.31
C ALA A 315 -10.98 31.79 -14.34
N GLU A 316 -11.75 32.87 -14.56
CA GLU A 316 -12.94 33.22 -13.76
C GLU A 316 -14.04 32.12 -13.81
N MET A 317 -14.09 31.34 -14.90
CA MET A 317 -14.95 30.15 -14.94
C MET A 317 -14.46 29.03 -14.00
N LYS A 318 -13.24 29.11 -13.44
CA LYS A 318 -12.83 28.27 -12.30
C LYS A 318 -13.52 28.72 -11.02
N GLU A 319 -13.82 29.99 -10.76
CA GLU A 319 -14.55 30.33 -9.52
C GLU A 319 -16.03 29.96 -9.58
N GLN A 320 -16.64 30.02 -10.77
CA GLN A 320 -18.04 29.60 -10.95
C GLN A 320 -18.21 28.07 -11.07
N GLU A 321 -17.17 27.31 -11.45
CA GLU A 321 -17.16 25.84 -11.37
C GLU A 321 -16.43 25.24 -10.14
N LEU A 322 -15.67 26.04 -9.39
CA LEU A 322 -15.12 25.70 -8.06
C LEU A 322 -16.02 26.17 -6.91
N ALA A 323 -17.20 26.73 -7.21
CA ALA A 323 -18.41 26.31 -6.54
C ALA A 323 -18.78 24.87 -6.96
N LYS A 324 -17.81 23.93 -6.93
CA LYS A 324 -18.11 22.51 -6.84
C LYS A 324 -19.08 22.44 -5.67
N LYS A 325 -20.32 22.03 -5.94
CA LYS A 325 -21.25 21.57 -4.92
C LYS A 325 -20.44 20.64 -4.01
N GLN A 326 -19.95 21.12 -2.86
CA GLN A 326 -19.20 20.28 -1.95
C GLN A 326 -20.25 19.41 -1.30
N LEU A 327 -20.48 18.25 -1.91
CA LEU A 327 -21.48 17.32 -1.44
C LEU A 327 -21.01 16.77 -0.10
N LYS A 328 -21.87 16.83 0.90
CA LYS A 328 -21.61 16.27 2.23
C LYS A 328 -22.81 15.47 2.70
N ASP A 329 -22.52 14.46 3.50
CA ASP A 329 -23.52 13.70 4.23
C ASP A 329 -23.73 14.22 5.63
N SER A 330 -22.73 14.86 6.23
CA SER A 330 -22.78 15.32 7.61
C SER A 330 -21.68 16.34 7.89
N GLY A 331 -21.79 17.00 9.04
CA GLY A 331 -20.74 17.86 9.55
C GLY A 331 -21.06 18.46 10.92
N VAL A 332 -20.08 19.17 11.48
CA VAL A 332 -20.18 19.85 12.77
C VAL A 332 -20.25 21.36 12.55
N LEU A 333 -21.07 22.03 13.34
CA LEU A 333 -21.19 23.49 13.42
C LEU A 333 -20.72 23.93 14.81
N PRO A 334 -20.36 25.22 15.01
CA PRO A 334 -19.95 25.72 16.32
C PRO A 334 -20.94 25.39 17.44
N ASP A 335 -22.24 25.54 17.16
CA ASP A 335 -23.32 25.35 18.13
C ASP A 335 -24.21 24.14 17.80
N GLY A 336 -23.69 23.16 17.04
CA GLY A 336 -24.49 22.01 16.62
C GLY A 336 -23.89 21.11 15.54
N CYS A 337 -24.75 20.48 14.75
CA CYS A 337 -24.34 19.57 13.68
C CYS A 337 -25.40 19.49 12.57
N PHE A 338 -25.04 18.91 11.44
CA PHE A 338 -25.98 18.64 10.36
C PHE A 338 -25.79 17.25 9.78
N GLU A 339 -26.88 16.66 9.25
CA GLU A 339 -26.92 15.36 8.59
C GLU A 339 -27.78 15.47 7.32
N ALA A 340 -27.38 14.79 6.26
CA ALA A 340 -28.11 14.73 5.00
C ALA A 340 -29.34 13.82 5.16
N ILE A 341 -30.49 14.35 4.79
CA ILE A 341 -31.79 13.67 4.84
C ILE A 341 -32.54 13.89 3.53
N TYR A 342 -33.61 13.14 3.35
CA TYR A 342 -34.62 13.38 2.35
C TYR A 342 -35.89 13.88 3.03
N ASP A 343 -36.34 15.06 2.62
CA ASP A 343 -37.62 15.63 3.03
C ASP A 343 -38.47 15.84 1.78
N ASN A 344 -39.70 15.32 1.79
CA ASN A 344 -40.63 15.39 0.65
C ASN A 344 -39.99 14.97 -0.71
N GLY A 345 -39.12 13.95 -0.67
CA GLY A 345 -38.43 13.40 -1.86
C GLY A 345 -37.24 14.23 -2.36
N LYS A 346 -36.85 15.30 -1.66
CA LYS A 346 -35.69 16.14 -2.02
C LYS A 346 -34.56 15.98 -1.00
N PRO A 347 -33.29 15.96 -1.45
CA PRO A 347 -32.15 15.94 -0.55
C PRO A 347 -32.00 17.31 0.14
N CYS A 348 -31.96 17.28 1.47
CA CYS A 348 -31.82 18.43 2.36
C CYS A 348 -30.81 18.12 3.47
N PHE A 349 -30.41 19.12 4.24
CA PHE A 349 -29.74 18.95 5.52
C PHE A 349 -30.73 19.13 6.66
N LEU A 350 -30.73 18.16 7.59
CA LEU A 350 -31.27 18.33 8.93
C LEU A 350 -30.18 18.96 9.79
N ILE A 351 -30.45 20.13 10.35
CA ILE A 351 -29.51 20.91 11.15
C ILE A 351 -30.02 20.93 12.58
N LEU A 352 -29.20 20.50 13.52
CA LEU A 352 -29.39 20.76 14.95
C LEU A 352 -28.54 21.97 15.31
N ASN A 353 -29.18 23.04 15.79
CA ASN A 353 -28.48 24.24 16.27
C ASN A 353 -29.13 24.72 17.57
N THR A 354 -28.35 24.92 18.64
CA THR A 354 -28.87 25.36 19.95
C THR A 354 -30.06 24.51 20.47
N GLY A 355 -30.03 23.20 20.21
CA GLY A 355 -31.07 22.25 20.64
C GLY A 355 -32.33 22.21 19.77
N LYS A 356 -32.41 23.00 18.70
CA LYS A 356 -33.55 23.03 17.77
C LYS A 356 -33.18 22.48 16.40
N PHE A 357 -34.13 21.78 15.78
CA PHE A 357 -33.98 21.20 14.44
C PHE A 357 -34.53 22.12 13.36
N PHE A 358 -33.81 22.23 12.25
CA PHE A 358 -34.19 22.98 11.06
C PHE A 358 -33.83 22.18 9.80
N ILE A 359 -34.60 22.32 8.73
CA ILE A 359 -34.30 21.73 7.43
C ILE A 359 -33.80 22.83 6.50
N ALA A 360 -32.69 22.60 5.81
CA ALA A 360 -32.13 23.54 4.84
C ALA A 360 -31.60 22.82 3.60
N GLU A 361 -31.77 23.42 2.42
CA GLU A 361 -31.24 22.87 1.16
C GLU A 361 -29.71 22.92 1.08
N LYS A 362 -29.07 23.74 1.90
CA LYS A 362 -27.62 23.98 1.93
C LYS A 362 -27.15 24.39 3.32
N VAL A 363 -25.86 24.17 3.59
CA VAL A 363 -25.19 24.66 4.79
C VAL A 363 -23.96 25.47 4.37
N GLU A 364 -23.77 26.63 4.97
CA GLU A 364 -22.59 27.48 4.78
C GLU A 364 -21.81 27.55 6.09
N THR A 365 -20.57 27.06 6.09
CA THR A 365 -19.68 27.06 7.27
C THR A 365 -18.23 27.16 6.84
N GLN A 366 -17.40 27.86 7.62
CA GLN A 366 -15.98 28.09 7.32
C GLN A 366 -15.71 28.68 5.93
N GLY A 367 -16.58 29.59 5.46
CA GLY A 367 -16.50 30.21 4.14
C GLY A 367 -16.76 29.24 2.97
N LYS A 368 -17.23 28.02 3.24
CA LYS A 368 -17.55 26.99 2.24
C LYS A 368 -19.05 26.70 2.24
N ARG A 369 -19.59 26.47 1.04
CA ARG A 369 -20.99 26.08 0.83
C ARG A 369 -21.08 24.58 0.53
N PHE A 370 -21.85 23.88 1.35
CA PHE A 370 -22.10 22.45 1.25
C PHE A 370 -23.53 22.17 0.78
N LEU A 371 -23.69 21.10 0.02
CA LEU A 371 -24.99 20.57 -0.42
C LEU A 371 -25.12 19.10 0.01
N PRO A 372 -26.33 18.62 0.29
CA PRO A 372 -26.53 17.22 0.67
C PRO A 372 -26.21 16.29 -0.50
N LYS A 373 -25.65 15.10 -0.21
CA LYS A 373 -25.52 14.06 -1.23
C LYS A 373 -26.90 13.61 -1.71
N GLU A 374 -26.98 13.24 -2.98
CA GLU A 374 -28.14 12.57 -3.55
C GLU A 374 -28.06 11.06 -3.26
N ALA A 375 -29.20 10.37 -3.21
CA ALA A 375 -29.33 8.94 -2.91
C ALA A 375 -28.41 8.05 -3.76
N ARG A 376 -28.21 8.39 -5.04
CA ARG A 376 -27.30 7.65 -5.95
C ARG A 376 -25.81 7.70 -5.54
N ASN A 377 -25.44 8.66 -4.68
CA ASN A 377 -24.10 8.84 -4.16
C ASN A 377 -23.97 8.34 -2.70
N MET A 378 -25.01 7.66 -2.18
CA MET A 378 -25.00 7.04 -0.85
C MET A 378 -25.06 5.51 -1.02
N PRO A 379 -24.23 4.73 -0.31
CA PRO A 379 -24.33 3.26 -0.34
C PRO A 379 -25.46 2.72 0.56
N TYR A 380 -26.24 3.60 1.19
CA TYR A 380 -27.35 3.29 2.09
C TYR A 380 -28.59 4.09 1.70
N GLU A 381 -29.76 3.62 2.12
CA GLU A 381 -31.01 4.35 1.94
C GLU A 381 -30.97 5.69 2.69
N PRO A 382 -31.39 6.80 2.08
CA PRO A 382 -31.42 8.10 2.75
C PRO A 382 -32.26 8.10 4.03
N TYR A 383 -31.85 8.90 5.00
CA TYR A 383 -32.63 9.16 6.21
C TYR A 383 -33.74 10.18 5.94
N GLY A 384 -34.82 10.12 6.70
CA GLY A 384 -35.81 11.19 6.81
C GLY A 384 -35.70 11.93 8.15
N PHE A 385 -36.71 12.76 8.45
CA PHE A 385 -36.83 13.45 9.74
C PHE A 385 -38.00 12.90 10.56
N TYR A 386 -37.80 12.79 11.88
CA TYR A 386 -38.83 12.41 12.84
C TYR A 386 -39.10 13.57 13.81
N GLU A 387 -40.33 14.08 13.85
CA GLU A 387 -40.67 15.26 14.64
C GLU A 387 -40.87 14.95 16.14
N GLY A 388 -41.34 13.76 16.48
CA GLY A 388 -41.65 13.37 17.87
C GLY A 388 -40.44 13.23 18.80
N GLU A 389 -40.70 13.07 20.09
CA GLU A 389 -39.65 12.86 21.09
C GLU A 389 -38.99 11.48 20.96
N VAL A 390 -37.72 11.38 21.37
CA VAL A 390 -36.96 10.14 21.32
C VAL A 390 -36.41 9.80 22.70
N ASN A 391 -36.57 8.55 23.11
CA ASN A 391 -36.05 8.00 24.35
C ASN A 391 -35.19 6.76 24.02
N VAL A 392 -33.98 6.69 24.57
CA VAL A 392 -33.01 5.62 24.26
C VAL A 392 -33.51 4.22 24.65
N GLN A 393 -34.28 4.11 25.73
CA GLN A 393 -34.84 2.83 26.17
C GLN A 393 -35.88 2.32 25.16
N ASN A 394 -36.82 3.17 24.75
CA ASN A 394 -37.81 2.81 23.73
C ASN A 394 -37.13 2.49 22.39
N LEU A 395 -36.06 3.21 22.02
CA LEU A 395 -35.28 2.91 20.83
C LEU A 395 -34.63 1.54 20.89
N PHE A 396 -34.04 1.19 22.04
CA PHE A 396 -33.46 -0.13 22.25
C PHE A 396 -34.51 -1.24 22.11
N GLU A 397 -35.67 -1.06 22.75
CA GLU A 397 -36.79 -2.01 22.71
C GLU A 397 -37.34 -2.17 21.28
N ASP A 398 -37.55 -1.08 20.55
CA ASP A 398 -37.95 -1.09 19.14
C ASP A 398 -36.95 -1.85 18.26
N VAL A 399 -35.64 -1.57 18.42
CA VAL A 399 -34.56 -2.25 17.68
C VAL A 399 -34.52 -3.74 18.02
N LYS A 400 -34.56 -4.09 19.31
CA LYS A 400 -34.55 -5.48 19.79
C LYS A 400 -35.75 -6.26 19.27
N MET A 401 -36.94 -5.66 19.29
CA MET A 401 -38.15 -6.28 18.74
C MET A 401 -37.97 -6.64 17.26
N TRP A 402 -37.45 -5.72 16.44
CA TRP A 402 -37.22 -6.00 15.01
C TRP A 402 -36.16 -7.08 14.78
N ILE A 403 -35.08 -7.06 15.57
CA ILE A 403 -34.05 -8.10 15.53
C ILE A 403 -34.66 -9.47 15.87
N GLN A 404 -35.45 -9.56 16.94
CA GLN A 404 -36.10 -10.82 17.35
C GLN A 404 -37.08 -11.37 16.30
N LYS A 405 -37.76 -10.50 15.57
CA LYS A 405 -38.68 -10.92 14.50
C LYS A 405 -37.94 -11.43 13.26
N LEU A 406 -36.82 -10.81 12.90
CA LEU A 406 -36.14 -11.04 11.62
C LEU A 406 -34.91 -11.96 11.71
N ILE A 407 -34.38 -12.17 12.92
CA ILE A 407 -33.14 -12.91 13.15
C ILE A 407 -33.40 -13.99 14.19
N ASP A 408 -33.36 -15.24 13.74
CA ASP A 408 -33.31 -16.39 14.63
C ASP A 408 -31.86 -16.65 15.06
N ALA A 409 -31.57 -16.35 16.31
CA ALA A 409 -30.26 -16.53 16.95
C ALA A 409 -30.47 -16.57 18.48
N GLU A 410 -29.47 -17.04 19.23
CA GLU A 410 -29.56 -17.07 20.68
C GLU A 410 -29.85 -15.66 21.26
N PRO A 411 -30.68 -15.54 22.32
CA PRO A 411 -31.13 -14.25 22.84
C PRO A 411 -30.00 -13.27 23.15
N ILE A 412 -28.85 -13.76 23.63
CA ILE A 412 -27.68 -12.93 23.91
C ILE A 412 -27.10 -12.28 22.63
N TYR A 413 -27.09 -12.98 21.50
CA TYR A 413 -26.61 -12.40 20.24
C TYR A 413 -27.60 -11.40 19.67
N GLN A 414 -28.91 -11.60 19.86
CA GLN A 414 -29.94 -10.61 19.52
C GLN A 414 -29.73 -9.31 20.34
N ASP A 415 -29.42 -9.45 21.64
CA ASP A 415 -29.09 -8.33 22.52
C ASP A 415 -27.81 -7.59 22.09
N ILE A 416 -26.75 -8.33 21.76
CA ILE A 416 -25.50 -7.75 21.23
C ILE A 416 -25.75 -7.01 19.91
N LEU A 417 -26.55 -7.56 19.02
CA LEU A 417 -26.91 -6.91 17.76
C LEU A 417 -27.66 -5.59 18.01
N ALA A 418 -28.63 -5.59 18.93
CA ALA A 418 -29.39 -4.38 19.27
C ALA A 418 -28.50 -3.29 19.87
N VAL A 419 -27.56 -3.65 20.75
CA VAL A 419 -26.58 -2.70 21.31
C VAL A 419 -25.60 -2.22 20.24
N CYS A 420 -25.16 -3.09 19.31
CA CYS A 420 -24.31 -2.70 18.18
C CYS A 420 -25.00 -1.70 17.24
N VAL A 421 -26.31 -1.83 17.01
CA VAL A 421 -27.09 -0.83 16.27
C VAL A 421 -26.99 0.53 16.99
N LEU A 422 -27.28 0.61 18.30
CA LEU A 422 -27.12 1.88 19.04
C LEU A 422 -25.68 2.41 19.03
N MET A 423 -24.71 1.52 19.22
CA MET A 423 -23.28 1.84 19.20
C MET A 423 -22.87 2.47 17.88
N SER A 424 -23.43 2.01 16.74
CA SER A 424 -23.13 2.56 15.43
C SER A 424 -23.46 4.06 15.32
N TYR A 425 -24.40 4.57 16.11
CA TYR A 425 -24.78 5.98 16.17
C TYR A 425 -23.94 6.80 17.18
N GLN A 426 -23.09 6.16 18.00
CA GLN A 426 -22.32 6.80 19.08
C GLN A 426 -20.81 6.58 18.95
N GLN A 427 -20.35 6.09 17.80
CA GLN A 427 -18.96 5.63 17.59
C GLN A 427 -17.92 6.72 17.88
N GLU A 428 -18.22 7.98 17.58
CA GLU A 428 -17.34 9.13 17.82
C GLU A 428 -17.01 9.37 19.29
N LYS A 429 -17.72 8.73 20.22
CA LYS A 429 -17.50 8.84 21.67
C LYS A 429 -16.61 7.73 22.22
N LEU A 430 -16.39 6.67 21.44
CA LEU A 430 -15.73 5.46 21.88
C LEU A 430 -14.23 5.47 21.53
N GLN A 431 -13.43 4.79 22.36
CA GLN A 431 -12.00 4.57 22.08
C GLN A 431 -11.76 3.33 21.22
N THR A 432 -12.62 2.32 21.35
CA THR A 432 -12.60 1.08 20.58
C THR A 432 -14.00 0.70 20.15
N VAL A 433 -14.12 -0.06 19.06
CA VAL A 433 -15.41 -0.58 18.56
C VAL A 433 -15.28 -2.07 18.20
N PRO A 434 -15.97 -3.01 18.90
CA PRO A 434 -15.97 -4.43 18.55
C PRO A 434 -16.58 -4.66 17.19
N TYR A 435 -16.06 -5.68 16.51
CA TYR A 435 -16.63 -6.15 15.26
C TYR A 435 -17.48 -7.39 15.49
N LEU A 436 -18.42 -7.66 14.60
CA LEU A 436 -19.20 -8.89 14.61
C LEU A 436 -18.77 -9.81 13.47
N PHE A 437 -18.60 -11.10 13.76
CA PHE A 437 -18.27 -12.12 12.77
C PHE A 437 -19.33 -13.21 12.78
N PHE A 438 -20.17 -13.24 11.75
CA PHE A 438 -21.19 -14.29 11.58
C PHE A 438 -20.58 -15.46 10.81
N TYR A 439 -20.68 -16.67 11.36
CA TYR A 439 -20.13 -17.86 10.73
C TYR A 439 -21.04 -19.07 10.88
N GLY A 440 -21.00 -19.97 9.90
CA GLY A 440 -21.87 -21.12 9.81
C GLY A 440 -22.11 -21.53 8.36
N ASP A 441 -22.71 -22.70 8.16
CA ASP A 441 -22.99 -23.25 6.83
C ASP A 441 -23.94 -22.38 6.01
N ASN A 442 -24.09 -22.69 4.72
CA ASN A 442 -25.03 -21.97 3.86
C ASN A 442 -26.46 -22.08 4.41
N GLU A 443 -27.29 -21.10 4.06
CA GLU A 443 -28.70 -21.02 4.51
C GLU A 443 -28.89 -20.74 6.03
N SER A 444 -27.81 -20.47 6.78
CA SER A 444 -27.87 -20.09 8.21
C SER A 444 -28.30 -18.64 8.52
N GLY A 445 -28.85 -17.88 7.56
CA GLY A 445 -29.32 -16.51 7.80
C GLY A 445 -28.24 -15.42 8.00
N LYS A 446 -26.94 -15.72 7.83
CA LYS A 446 -25.83 -14.74 7.96
C LYS A 446 -26.05 -13.47 7.15
N SER A 447 -26.39 -13.61 5.86
CA SER A 447 -26.66 -12.48 4.97
C SER A 447 -27.91 -11.71 5.39
N THR A 448 -28.91 -12.37 5.97
CA THR A 448 -30.11 -11.72 6.52
C THR A 448 -29.74 -10.80 7.69
N VAL A 449 -28.86 -11.25 8.59
CA VAL A 449 -28.35 -10.39 9.68
C VAL A 449 -27.68 -9.13 9.11
N LEU A 450 -26.81 -9.27 8.11
CA LEU A 450 -26.17 -8.11 7.47
C LEU A 450 -27.18 -7.19 6.78
N LYS A 451 -28.26 -7.70 6.18
CA LYS A 451 -29.36 -6.89 5.61
C LYS A 451 -30.11 -6.10 6.67
N VAL A 452 -30.42 -6.71 7.81
CA VAL A 452 -31.05 -6.03 8.95
C VAL A 452 -30.14 -4.93 9.50
N LEU A 453 -28.84 -5.20 9.66
CA LEU A 453 -27.86 -4.20 10.06
C LEU A 453 -27.71 -3.09 9.01
N ASN A 454 -27.74 -3.42 7.71
CA ASN A 454 -27.71 -2.44 6.63
C ASN A 454 -28.91 -1.48 6.69
N LYS A 455 -30.06 -1.97 7.15
CA LYS A 455 -31.21 -1.12 7.42
C LYS A 455 -31.01 -0.28 8.67
N LEU A 456 -30.60 -0.86 9.79
CA LEU A 456 -30.70 -0.16 11.09
C LEU A 456 -29.46 0.65 11.47
N CYS A 457 -28.24 0.25 11.07
CA CYS A 457 -27.00 0.91 11.47
C CYS A 457 -26.83 2.31 10.87
N TYR A 458 -25.97 3.11 11.50
CA TYR A 458 -25.62 4.44 11.02
C TYR A 458 -24.71 4.36 9.79
N ARG A 459 -25.23 4.80 8.64
CA ARG A 459 -24.51 4.93 7.36
C ARG A 459 -23.65 3.69 7.01
N PRO A 460 -24.27 2.53 6.80
CA PRO A 460 -23.55 1.32 6.43
C PRO A 460 -23.13 1.35 4.96
N LEU A 461 -21.88 0.96 4.69
CA LEU A 461 -21.46 0.45 3.39
C LEU A 461 -21.63 -1.07 3.42
N PHE A 462 -22.64 -1.57 2.71
CA PHE A 462 -22.89 -3.00 2.58
C PHE A 462 -22.47 -3.52 1.21
N GLY A 463 -21.75 -4.64 1.17
CA GLY A 463 -21.35 -5.27 -0.08
C GLY A 463 -20.73 -6.65 0.11
N VAL A 464 -20.63 -7.38 -1.00
CA VAL A 464 -20.00 -8.69 -1.06
C VAL A 464 -18.52 -8.50 -1.42
N THR A 465 -17.61 -8.99 -0.57
CA THR A 465 -16.16 -8.94 -0.82
C THR A 465 -15.64 -7.55 -1.24
N ILE A 466 -16.03 -6.50 -0.53
CA ILE A 466 -15.73 -5.09 -0.85
C ILE A 466 -14.23 -4.87 -1.09
N PRO A 467 -13.79 -4.37 -2.26
CA PRO A 467 -12.38 -4.08 -2.52
C PRO A 467 -11.78 -3.10 -1.50
N ALA A 468 -10.50 -3.30 -1.15
CA ALA A 468 -9.84 -2.43 -0.17
C ALA A 468 -9.89 -0.94 -0.57
N ALA A 469 -9.75 -0.63 -1.87
CA ALA A 469 -9.81 0.74 -2.38
C ALA A 469 -11.15 1.43 -2.07
N ASP A 470 -12.26 0.73 -2.25
CA ASP A 470 -13.61 1.26 -2.01
C ASP A 470 -13.86 1.46 -0.52
N LEU A 471 -13.37 0.54 0.31
CA LEU A 471 -13.38 0.67 1.78
C LEU A 471 -12.67 1.96 2.22
N TYR A 472 -11.45 2.19 1.70
CA TYR A 472 -10.69 3.41 2.02
C TYR A 472 -11.36 4.67 1.49
N GLY A 473 -11.94 4.62 0.28
CA GLY A 473 -12.65 5.75 -0.31
C GLY A 473 -13.88 6.16 0.50
N TYR A 474 -14.70 5.18 0.91
CA TYR A 474 -15.89 5.44 1.71
C TYR A 474 -15.58 6.06 3.08
N LEU A 475 -14.56 5.55 3.77
CA LEU A 475 -14.16 6.08 5.08
C LEU A 475 -13.47 7.44 5.01
N GLU A 476 -13.00 7.86 3.82
CA GLU A 476 -12.46 9.20 3.60
C GLU A 476 -13.57 10.24 3.29
N ASP A 477 -14.63 9.82 2.63
CA ASP A 477 -15.67 10.69 2.02
C ASP A 477 -16.64 11.34 3.02
N SER A 478 -16.41 11.15 4.33
CA SER A 478 -17.34 11.58 5.37
C SER A 478 -16.66 12.12 6.63
N ASP A 479 -17.19 13.24 7.13
CA ASP A 479 -16.80 13.81 8.43
C ASP A 479 -17.36 12.99 9.62
N SER A 480 -18.42 12.20 9.39
CA SER A 480 -18.97 11.26 10.37
C SER A 480 -18.47 9.83 10.12
N ILE A 481 -18.35 9.05 11.20
CA ILE A 481 -17.91 7.65 11.16
C ILE A 481 -19.11 6.76 10.75
N GLY A 482 -19.07 6.19 9.54
CA GLY A 482 -20.07 5.22 9.06
C GLY A 482 -19.85 3.81 9.61
N CYS A 483 -20.42 2.80 8.93
CA CYS A 483 -20.18 1.38 9.22
C CYS A 483 -19.75 0.61 7.97
N ILE A 484 -19.10 -0.54 8.13
CA ILE A 484 -18.81 -1.46 7.03
C ILE A 484 -19.46 -2.82 7.33
N LEU A 485 -20.24 -3.30 6.37
CA LEU A 485 -20.92 -4.59 6.43
C LEU A 485 -20.46 -5.40 5.22
N GLU A 486 -19.66 -6.45 5.43
CA GLU A 486 -19.05 -7.21 4.34
C GLU A 486 -19.52 -8.66 4.36
N ASP A 487 -20.24 -9.08 3.32
CA ASP A 487 -20.62 -10.47 3.12
C ASP A 487 -19.54 -11.23 2.34
N GLU A 488 -19.51 -12.55 2.48
CA GLU A 488 -18.57 -13.45 1.81
C GLU A 488 -17.10 -12.99 1.95
N VAL A 489 -16.62 -12.89 3.19
CA VAL A 489 -15.21 -12.51 3.46
C VAL A 489 -14.23 -13.69 3.39
N GLN A 490 -14.55 -14.77 2.67
CA GLN A 490 -13.64 -15.90 2.45
C GLN A 490 -12.33 -15.41 1.79
N GLY A 491 -11.19 -15.89 2.28
CA GLY A 491 -9.89 -15.56 1.68
C GLY A 491 -9.32 -14.20 2.09
N ILE A 492 -9.92 -13.50 3.06
CA ILE A 492 -9.43 -12.21 3.56
C ILE A 492 -7.97 -12.26 4.04
N GLU A 493 -7.45 -13.43 4.44
CA GLU A 493 -6.05 -13.62 4.80
C GLU A 493 -5.06 -13.29 3.68
N LYS A 494 -5.49 -13.35 2.42
CA LYS A 494 -4.66 -12.98 1.25
C LYS A 494 -4.67 -11.47 0.99
N ASP A 495 -5.66 -10.74 1.48
CA ASP A 495 -5.78 -9.29 1.31
C ASP A 495 -5.09 -8.55 2.46
N THR A 496 -3.80 -8.26 2.26
CA THR A 496 -3.00 -7.58 3.28
C THR A 496 -3.49 -6.17 3.60
N ASP A 497 -4.14 -5.48 2.65
CA ASP A 497 -4.59 -4.10 2.84
C ASP A 497 -5.92 -4.03 3.58
N LYS A 498 -6.86 -4.95 3.32
CA LYS A 498 -8.04 -5.12 4.18
C LYS A 498 -7.64 -5.53 5.59
N ILE A 499 -6.73 -6.50 5.74
CA ILE A 499 -6.28 -6.95 7.07
C ILE A 499 -5.68 -5.78 7.87
N LYS A 500 -4.95 -4.85 7.25
CA LYS A 500 -4.50 -3.63 7.92
C LYS A 500 -5.66 -2.74 8.33
N ALA A 501 -6.63 -2.50 7.45
CA ALA A 501 -7.81 -1.68 7.74
C ALA A 501 -8.62 -2.22 8.92
N TYR A 502 -8.92 -3.51 8.93
CA TYR A 502 -9.61 -4.17 10.05
C TYR A 502 -8.76 -4.19 11.32
N LYS A 503 -7.43 -4.38 11.21
CA LYS A 503 -6.57 -4.39 12.40
C LYS A 503 -6.44 -3.02 13.07
N ALA A 504 -6.37 -1.96 12.28
CA ALA A 504 -6.18 -0.59 12.76
C ALA A 504 -7.51 0.08 13.11
N GLY A 505 -8.55 -0.12 12.30
CA GLY A 505 -9.85 0.56 12.39
C GLY A 505 -10.70 0.20 13.60
N TYR A 506 -10.17 -0.61 14.50
CA TYR A 506 -10.80 -1.02 15.74
C TYR A 506 -10.58 0.02 16.84
N THR A 507 -9.49 0.80 16.76
CA THR A 507 -9.09 1.80 17.76
C THR A 507 -9.13 3.20 17.17
N ARG A 508 -9.68 4.15 17.92
CA ARG A 508 -9.82 5.54 17.48
C ARG A 508 -8.44 6.17 17.26
N GLY A 509 -8.34 7.00 16.21
CA GLY A 509 -7.12 7.74 15.86
C GLY A 509 -6.06 6.92 15.10
N ALA A 510 -6.24 5.61 14.96
CA ALA A 510 -5.38 4.79 14.13
C ALA A 510 -5.56 5.14 12.65
N LYS A 511 -4.44 5.33 11.93
CA LYS A 511 -4.41 5.62 10.50
C LYS A 511 -3.65 4.53 9.75
N VAL A 512 -4.08 4.23 8.53
CA VAL A 512 -3.37 3.32 7.62
C VAL A 512 -2.69 4.14 6.52
N PRO A 513 -1.35 4.16 6.45
CA PRO A 513 -0.64 4.79 5.34
C PRO A 513 -0.75 3.94 4.07
N ARG A 514 -1.03 4.58 2.94
CA ARG A 514 -0.93 3.97 1.61
C ARG A 514 -0.15 4.90 0.68
N MET A 515 0.71 4.30 -0.13
CA MET A 515 1.42 5.03 -1.17
C MET A 515 0.48 5.22 -2.36
N ILE A 516 0.14 6.47 -2.66
CA ILE A 516 -0.61 6.84 -3.85
C ILE A 516 0.42 7.21 -4.92
N ALA A 517 0.40 6.47 -6.02
CA ALA A 517 1.18 6.78 -7.21
C ALA A 517 0.24 7.38 -8.25
N THR A 518 0.44 8.64 -8.56
CA THR A 518 -0.14 9.32 -9.71
C THR A 518 0.88 9.33 -10.86
N GLU A 519 0.46 9.76 -12.04
CA GLU A 519 1.37 9.92 -13.19
C GLU A 519 2.52 10.89 -12.91
N TYR A 520 2.33 11.85 -12.00
CA TYR A 520 3.27 12.96 -11.75
C TYR A 520 3.88 12.97 -10.33
N SER A 521 3.37 12.17 -9.40
CA SER A 521 3.86 12.15 -8.01
C SER A 521 3.57 10.84 -7.29
N ARG A 522 4.45 10.48 -6.35
CA ARG A 522 4.19 9.46 -5.34
C ARG A 522 4.17 10.12 -3.98
N TYR A 523 3.06 10.01 -3.26
CA TYR A 523 2.95 10.53 -1.91
C TYR A 523 2.25 9.52 -1.01
N ILE A 524 2.56 9.59 0.28
CA ILE A 524 1.89 8.76 1.28
C ILE A 524 0.63 9.47 1.72
N LYS A 525 -0.50 8.79 1.61
CA LYS A 525 -1.79 9.25 2.13
C LYS A 525 -2.17 8.40 3.35
N TYR A 526 -2.63 9.06 4.40
CA TYR A 526 -3.02 8.41 5.65
C TYR A 526 -4.54 8.34 5.75
N TYR A 527 -5.09 7.14 5.73
CA TYR A 527 -6.53 6.90 5.79
C TYR A 527 -6.98 6.64 7.24
N ASN A 528 -8.04 7.33 7.66
CA ASN A 528 -8.74 6.95 8.88
C ASN A 528 -9.63 5.73 8.59
N VAL A 529 -9.51 4.68 9.40
CA VAL A 529 -10.25 3.43 9.19
C VAL A 529 -11.13 3.05 10.38
N PHE A 530 -11.19 3.93 11.39
CA PHE A 530 -11.96 3.70 12.61
C PHE A 530 -13.46 3.70 12.32
N CYS A 531 -14.10 2.54 12.47
CA CYS A 531 -15.55 2.37 12.41
C CYS A 531 -15.93 0.95 12.84
N PHE A 532 -17.20 0.78 13.23
CA PHE A 532 -17.86 -0.50 13.44
C PHE A 532 -17.88 -1.29 12.14
N LYS A 533 -17.55 -2.58 12.24
CA LYS A 533 -17.55 -3.51 11.11
C LYS A 533 -18.26 -4.79 11.50
N ALA A 534 -19.01 -5.35 10.58
CA ALA A 534 -19.56 -6.69 10.71
C ALA A 534 -19.31 -7.46 9.41
N CYS A 535 -18.96 -8.73 9.52
CA CYS A 535 -18.74 -9.57 8.34
C CYS A 535 -19.29 -10.98 8.52
N ALA A 536 -19.56 -11.62 7.39
CA ALA A 536 -20.06 -12.98 7.32
C ALA A 536 -19.19 -13.87 6.44
N SER A 537 -19.00 -15.12 6.85
CA SER A 537 -18.29 -16.15 6.06
C SER A 537 -18.72 -17.55 6.50
N GLU A 538 -18.52 -18.55 5.65
CA GLU A 538 -18.71 -19.95 6.04
C GLU A 538 -17.76 -20.38 7.18
N GLN A 539 -16.52 -19.89 7.15
CA GLN A 539 -15.47 -20.33 8.08
C GLN A 539 -14.76 -19.13 8.73
N ILE A 540 -14.26 -19.36 9.95
CA ILE A 540 -13.46 -18.37 10.67
C ILE A 540 -12.05 -18.28 10.04
N PRO A 541 -11.57 -17.09 9.62
CA PRO A 541 -10.24 -16.91 9.07
C PRO A 541 -9.14 -17.29 10.08
N LYS A 542 -8.01 -17.81 9.60
CA LYS A 542 -6.88 -18.25 10.46
C LYS A 542 -5.91 -17.10 10.82
N VAL A 543 -6.36 -15.85 10.81
CA VAL A 543 -5.52 -14.68 11.12
C VAL A 543 -5.79 -14.22 12.55
N LYS A 544 -4.98 -14.68 13.50
CA LYS A 544 -5.15 -14.40 14.94
C LYS A 544 -5.39 -12.91 15.26
N GLY A 545 -4.54 -12.02 14.75
CA GLY A 545 -4.67 -10.59 14.99
C GLY A 545 -5.89 -9.96 14.31
N PHE A 546 -6.54 -10.59 13.35
CA PHE A 546 -7.84 -10.14 12.84
C PHE A 546 -8.94 -10.59 13.80
N ASN A 547 -8.98 -11.90 14.11
CA ASN A 547 -9.99 -12.53 14.97
C ASN A 547 -10.11 -11.91 16.37
N GLU A 548 -9.01 -11.43 16.96
CA GLU A 548 -9.00 -10.79 18.28
C GLU A 548 -9.87 -9.53 18.41
N ARG A 549 -10.38 -8.98 17.31
CA ARG A 549 -11.24 -7.77 17.26
C ARG A 549 -12.72 -8.08 17.13
N PHE A 550 -13.06 -9.35 16.98
CA PHE A 550 -14.42 -9.80 16.71
C PHE A 550 -15.06 -10.44 17.95
N ILE A 551 -16.37 -10.24 18.06
CA ILE A 551 -17.30 -11.13 18.74
C ILE A 551 -17.84 -12.08 17.68
N PHE A 552 -17.63 -13.37 17.89
CA PHE A 552 -18.04 -14.41 16.96
C PHE A 552 -19.49 -14.81 17.28
N VAL A 553 -20.32 -14.85 16.26
CA VAL A 553 -21.74 -15.22 16.36
C VAL A 553 -21.94 -16.47 15.50
N PRO A 554 -22.06 -17.67 16.12
CA PRO A 554 -22.38 -18.88 15.39
C PRO A 554 -23.80 -18.78 14.85
N MET A 555 -23.96 -19.14 13.59
CA MET A 555 -25.24 -19.16 12.89
C MET A 555 -25.51 -20.58 12.39
N VAL A 556 -26.74 -21.03 12.58
CA VAL A 556 -27.28 -22.28 12.01
C VAL A 556 -28.54 -21.94 11.23
N GLU A 557 -29.05 -22.87 10.44
CA GLU A 557 -30.36 -22.69 9.80
C GLU A 557 -31.40 -22.38 10.88
N GLY A 558 -32.15 -21.30 10.67
CA GLY A 558 -33.09 -20.75 11.64
C GLY A 558 -34.41 -20.40 10.98
N TYR A 559 -35.44 -20.22 11.81
CA TYR A 559 -36.83 -20.01 11.40
C TYR A 559 -37.33 -18.68 12.00
N PRO A 560 -36.95 -17.52 11.42
CA PRO A 560 -37.36 -16.23 11.94
C PRO A 560 -38.88 -16.07 11.86
N GLN A 561 -39.45 -15.26 12.76
CA GLN A 561 -40.91 -14.99 12.76
C GLN A 561 -41.37 -14.25 11.50
N LEU A 562 -40.47 -13.45 10.92
CA LEU A 562 -40.66 -12.74 9.66
C LEU A 562 -39.43 -12.97 8.78
N GLU A 563 -39.67 -13.30 7.52
CA GLU A 563 -38.61 -13.34 6.52
C GLU A 563 -38.34 -11.95 5.96
N TRP A 564 -37.06 -11.62 5.78
CA TRP A 564 -36.64 -10.32 5.23
C TRP A 564 -37.26 -10.02 3.86
N VAL A 565 -37.41 -11.06 3.02
CA VAL A 565 -37.93 -10.94 1.65
C VAL A 565 -39.43 -10.67 1.61
N ASP A 566 -40.15 -10.99 2.68
CA ASP A 566 -41.61 -10.88 2.78
C ASP A 566 -42.09 -9.63 3.52
N LEU A 567 -41.16 -8.74 3.89
CA LEU A 567 -41.49 -7.50 4.59
C LEU A 567 -42.45 -6.64 3.77
N THR A 568 -43.59 -6.29 4.37
CA THR A 568 -44.58 -5.42 3.73
C THR A 568 -44.07 -3.98 3.63
N LYS A 569 -44.69 -3.18 2.75
CA LYS A 569 -44.39 -1.74 2.65
C LYS A 569 -44.58 -1.01 4.00
N GLU A 570 -45.59 -1.41 4.77
CA GLU A 570 -45.85 -0.83 6.09
C GLU A 570 -44.73 -1.15 7.08
N GLN A 571 -44.28 -2.40 7.12
CA GLN A 571 -43.16 -2.83 7.98
C GLN A 571 -41.85 -2.14 7.59
N MET A 572 -41.60 -1.98 6.28
CA MET A 572 -40.45 -1.22 5.78
C MET A 572 -40.50 0.25 6.20
N GLU A 573 -41.69 0.85 6.24
CA GLU A 573 -41.87 2.24 6.71
C GLU A 573 -41.71 2.37 8.22
N GLN A 574 -42.12 1.36 9.00
CA GLN A 574 -41.83 1.29 10.43
C GLN A 574 -40.32 1.22 10.69
N LEU A 575 -39.57 0.42 9.92
CA LEU A 575 -38.11 0.37 9.97
C LEU A 575 -37.48 1.73 9.56
N ASN A 576 -37.99 2.40 8.52
CA ASN A 576 -37.55 3.75 8.14
C ASN A 576 -37.76 4.76 9.28
N THR A 577 -38.95 4.73 9.89
CA THR A 577 -39.27 5.60 11.02
C THR A 577 -38.31 5.35 12.19
N LEU A 578 -38.01 4.09 12.51
CA LEU A 578 -37.04 3.74 13.54
C LEU A 578 -35.64 4.30 13.25
N ARG A 579 -35.16 4.19 12.00
CA ARG A 579 -33.88 4.79 11.57
C ARG A 579 -33.86 6.31 11.76
N ASN A 580 -34.96 6.99 11.46
CA ASN A 580 -35.07 8.44 11.62
C ASN A 580 -35.05 8.84 13.10
N LYS A 581 -35.70 8.06 13.98
CA LYS A 581 -35.62 8.27 15.42
C LYS A 581 -34.18 8.06 15.95
N LEU A 582 -33.48 7.02 15.48
CA LEU A 582 -32.07 6.76 15.83
C LEU A 582 -31.15 7.90 15.39
N LEU A 583 -31.33 8.44 14.17
CA LEU A 583 -30.58 9.61 13.68
C LEU A 583 -30.83 10.84 14.56
N LYS A 584 -32.10 11.11 14.92
CA LYS A 584 -32.44 12.22 15.82
C LYS A 584 -31.77 12.07 17.18
N TRP A 585 -31.85 10.88 17.78
CA TRP A 585 -31.18 10.58 19.05
C TRP A 585 -29.67 10.82 18.96
N ARG A 586 -29.02 10.37 17.88
CA ARG A 586 -27.61 10.64 17.63
C ARG A 586 -27.31 12.14 17.63
N MET A 587 -28.04 12.92 16.85
CA MET A 587 -27.80 14.36 16.74
C MET A 587 -27.96 15.06 18.09
N LEU A 588 -29.04 14.76 18.82
CA LEU A 588 -29.32 15.32 20.15
C LEU A 588 -28.23 15.01 21.17
N THR A 589 -27.69 13.78 21.13
CA THR A 589 -26.74 13.31 22.13
C THR A 589 -25.29 13.45 21.69
N ARG A 590 -24.99 13.88 20.46
CA ARG A 590 -23.63 13.85 19.86
C ARG A 590 -22.52 14.39 20.77
N ASN A 591 -22.79 15.51 21.45
CA ASN A 591 -21.81 16.19 22.31
C ASN A 591 -21.85 15.73 23.79
N GLN A 592 -22.76 14.81 24.14
CA GLN A 592 -22.83 14.24 25.49
C GLN A 592 -21.83 13.11 25.66
N GLU A 593 -21.08 13.10 26.75
CA GLU A 593 -20.15 12.02 27.05
C GLU A 593 -20.89 10.72 27.41
N LEU A 594 -20.28 9.59 27.07
CA LEU A 594 -20.75 8.29 27.55
C LEU A 594 -20.27 8.07 29.00
N PRO A 595 -21.03 7.34 29.82
CA PRO A 595 -20.63 7.06 31.19
C PRO A 595 -19.29 6.31 31.24
N GLU A 596 -18.43 6.69 32.19
CA GLU A 596 -17.17 5.99 32.41
C GLU A 596 -17.41 4.77 33.30
N ILE A 597 -17.19 3.58 32.73
CA ILE A 597 -17.37 2.30 33.44
C ILE A 597 -16.02 1.67 33.79
N GLN A 598 -15.90 1.15 35.01
CA GLN A 598 -14.72 0.43 35.46
C GLN A 598 -14.94 -1.08 35.42
N LEU A 599 -14.30 -1.74 34.46
CA LEU A 599 -14.33 -3.20 34.34
C LEU A 599 -13.07 -3.82 34.93
N LYS A 600 -13.22 -4.86 35.76
CA LYS A 600 -12.13 -5.65 36.36
C LYS A 600 -11.48 -6.65 35.38
N ILE A 601 -11.50 -6.35 34.09
CA ILE A 601 -10.91 -7.14 33.01
C ILE A 601 -9.81 -6.34 32.30
N LYS A 602 -8.90 -7.02 31.59
CA LYS A 602 -7.75 -6.40 30.90
C LYS A 602 -7.59 -6.90 29.47
N GLY A 603 -6.85 -6.13 28.66
CA GLY A 603 -6.51 -6.49 27.28
C GLY A 603 -7.71 -6.50 26.34
N ARG A 604 -7.64 -7.34 25.29
CA ARG A 604 -8.64 -7.39 24.20
C ARG A 604 -10.07 -7.61 24.67
N LEU A 605 -10.30 -8.42 25.71
CA LEU A 605 -11.64 -8.63 26.23
C LEU A 605 -12.25 -7.31 26.77
N LYS A 606 -11.45 -6.48 27.45
CA LYS A 606 -11.90 -5.16 27.91
C LYS A 606 -12.22 -4.26 26.73
N GLU A 607 -11.36 -4.23 25.72
CA GLU A 607 -11.56 -3.38 24.55
C GLU A 607 -12.84 -3.74 23.78
N LEU A 608 -13.20 -5.03 23.71
CA LEU A 608 -14.42 -5.50 23.03
C LEU A 608 -15.69 -5.13 23.80
N TRP A 609 -15.70 -5.35 25.12
CA TRP A 609 -16.92 -5.27 25.91
C TRP A 609 -17.15 -3.92 26.56
N LYS A 610 -16.09 -3.14 26.89
CA LYS A 610 -16.24 -1.78 27.43
C LYS A 610 -17.15 -0.91 26.56
N PRO A 611 -16.94 -0.77 25.24
CA PRO A 611 -17.80 0.09 24.42
C PRO A 611 -19.28 -0.37 24.39
N LEU A 612 -19.56 -1.68 24.35
CA LEU A 612 -20.93 -2.20 24.39
C LEU A 612 -21.60 -1.87 25.72
N LEU A 613 -20.92 -2.12 26.84
CA LEU A 613 -21.43 -1.82 28.18
C LEU A 613 -21.60 -0.30 28.41
N GLN A 614 -20.74 0.55 27.83
CA GLN A 614 -20.90 2.01 27.91
C GLN A 614 -22.16 2.49 27.20
N VAL A 615 -22.47 1.92 26.03
CA VAL A 615 -23.69 2.24 25.27
C VAL A 615 -24.94 1.64 25.93
N ALA A 616 -24.82 0.44 26.48
CA ALA A 616 -25.91 -0.24 27.18
C ALA A 616 -26.17 0.33 28.59
N TYR A 617 -25.34 1.23 29.10
CA TYR A 617 -25.44 1.72 30.47
C TYR A 617 -26.80 2.39 30.72
N GLY A 618 -27.51 1.93 31.76
CA GLY A 618 -28.86 2.38 32.10
C GLY A 618 -29.98 1.69 31.30
N LEU A 619 -29.65 0.77 30.39
CA LEU A 619 -30.63 -0.07 29.70
C LEU A 619 -30.74 -1.45 30.39
N PRO A 620 -31.91 -2.12 30.36
CA PRO A 620 -32.10 -3.43 30.98
C PRO A 620 -31.11 -4.51 30.51
N VAL A 621 -30.62 -4.40 29.26
CA VAL A 621 -29.68 -5.36 28.67
C VAL A 621 -28.28 -5.32 29.29
N TYR A 622 -27.94 -4.27 30.05
CA TYR A 622 -26.62 -4.10 30.65
C TYR A 622 -26.23 -5.30 31.52
N GLU A 623 -27.14 -5.76 32.39
CA GLU A 623 -26.89 -6.89 33.29
C GLU A 623 -26.68 -8.19 32.52
N THR A 624 -27.50 -8.44 31.49
CA THR A 624 -27.36 -9.60 30.60
C THR A 624 -25.99 -9.65 29.93
N LEU A 625 -25.51 -8.51 29.40
CA LEU A 625 -24.18 -8.44 28.78
C LEU A 625 -23.05 -8.63 29.80
N GLN A 626 -23.24 -8.15 31.03
CA GLN A 626 -22.24 -8.33 32.09
C GLN A 626 -22.12 -9.80 32.51
N ILE A 627 -23.24 -10.52 32.67
CA ILE A 627 -23.25 -11.95 32.98
C ILE A 627 -22.52 -12.73 31.88
N PHE A 628 -22.86 -12.47 30.62
CA PHE A 628 -22.22 -13.14 29.49
C PHE A 628 -20.71 -12.82 29.39
N LEU A 629 -20.30 -11.60 29.73
CA LEU A 629 -18.88 -11.23 29.83
C LEU A 629 -18.14 -12.06 30.90
N GLU A 630 -18.76 -12.29 32.05
CA GLU A 630 -18.20 -13.11 33.12
C GLU A 630 -18.07 -14.59 32.70
N GLU A 631 -19.05 -15.12 31.96
CA GLU A 631 -19.00 -16.46 31.36
C GLU A 631 -17.86 -16.57 30.34
N GLN A 632 -17.77 -15.62 29.40
CA GLN A 632 -16.67 -15.54 28.42
C GLN A 632 -15.30 -15.42 29.09
N GLN A 633 -15.22 -14.74 30.23
CA GLN A 633 -13.99 -14.67 31.02
C GLN A 633 -13.61 -16.03 31.61
N LYS A 634 -14.58 -16.77 32.16
CA LYS A 634 -14.38 -18.12 32.71
C LYS A 634 -13.95 -19.10 31.62
N GLU A 635 -14.62 -19.09 30.47
CA GLU A 635 -14.26 -19.94 29.32
C GLU A 635 -12.85 -19.65 28.81
N ARG A 636 -12.49 -18.38 28.62
CA ARG A 636 -11.13 -17.98 28.20
C ARG A 636 -10.07 -18.33 29.24
N LEU A 637 -10.45 -18.40 30.52
CA LEU A 637 -9.55 -18.81 31.58
C LEU A 637 -9.35 -20.33 31.54
N SER A 638 -10.44 -21.10 31.51
CA SER A 638 -10.42 -22.56 31.36
C SER A 638 -9.61 -22.97 30.15
N GLY A 639 -9.93 -22.43 28.97
CA GLY A 639 -9.21 -22.75 27.73
C GLY A 639 -7.73 -22.38 27.74
N LYS A 640 -7.26 -21.49 28.62
CA LYS A 640 -5.81 -21.29 28.86
C LYS A 640 -5.24 -22.32 29.81
N GLN A 641 -5.97 -22.65 30.88
CA GLN A 641 -5.59 -23.65 31.88
C GLN A 641 -5.50 -25.06 31.27
N ASP A 642 -6.39 -25.36 30.31
CA ASP A 642 -6.49 -26.62 29.58
C ASP A 642 -5.45 -26.75 28.45
N THR A 643 -4.55 -25.79 28.29
CA THR A 643 -3.38 -25.97 27.43
C THR A 643 -2.27 -26.71 28.17
N LEU A 644 -1.41 -27.44 27.45
CA LEU A 644 -0.20 -28.03 28.04
C LEU A 644 0.64 -26.97 28.78
N GLU A 645 0.72 -25.76 28.23
CA GLU A 645 1.37 -24.63 28.90
C GLU A 645 0.69 -24.24 30.21
N GLY A 646 -0.65 -24.23 30.25
CA GLY A 646 -1.45 -23.99 31.45
C GLY A 646 -1.18 -25.03 32.53
N LYS A 647 -1.21 -26.31 32.17
CA LYS A 647 -0.89 -27.43 33.08
C LYS A 647 0.54 -27.37 33.61
N ILE A 648 1.52 -27.02 32.77
CA ILE A 648 2.92 -26.80 33.22
C ILE A 648 3.00 -25.63 34.20
N VAL A 649 2.31 -24.51 33.94
CA VAL A 649 2.28 -23.36 34.85
C VAL A 649 1.66 -23.76 36.18
N LYS A 650 0.55 -24.50 36.17
CA LYS A 650 -0.11 -25.03 37.38
C LYS A 650 0.88 -25.83 38.24
N VAL A 651 1.50 -26.87 37.66
CA VAL A 651 2.48 -27.72 38.35
C VAL A 651 3.63 -26.90 38.92
N VAL A 652 4.18 -25.95 38.16
CA VAL A 652 5.29 -25.11 38.65
C VAL A 652 4.84 -24.21 39.80
N VAL A 653 3.63 -23.63 39.73
CA VAL A 653 3.07 -22.78 40.80
C VAL A 653 2.78 -23.60 42.04
N ASP A 654 2.17 -24.78 41.90
CA ASP A 654 1.85 -25.67 43.01
C ASP A 654 3.13 -26.14 43.70
N LEU A 655 4.13 -26.61 42.94
CA LEU A 655 5.44 -26.97 43.47
C LEU A 655 6.14 -25.78 44.15
N PHE A 656 5.98 -24.56 43.62
CA PHE A 656 6.54 -23.36 44.24
C PHE A 656 5.84 -23.00 45.55
N ASN A 657 4.51 -23.15 45.61
CA ASN A 657 3.69 -22.88 46.80
C ASN A 657 3.90 -23.94 47.90
N SER A 658 4.07 -25.21 47.52
CA SER A 658 4.32 -26.33 48.45
C SER A 658 5.73 -26.32 49.02
N ASN A 659 6.69 -25.68 48.34
CA ASN A 659 8.08 -25.57 48.79
C ASN A 659 8.25 -24.36 49.73
N LEU A 660 7.53 -24.41 50.87
CA LEU A 660 7.41 -23.34 51.88
C LEU A 660 8.76 -22.88 52.50
N ASP A 661 9.85 -23.60 52.24
CA ASP A 661 11.20 -23.35 52.80
C ASP A 661 12.13 -22.52 51.90
N GLY A 662 11.61 -21.87 50.85
CA GLY A 662 12.36 -20.83 50.13
C GLY A 662 13.50 -21.34 49.25
N LEU A 663 13.54 -22.62 48.88
CA LEU A 663 14.49 -23.12 47.88
C LEU A 663 14.11 -22.57 46.50
N PRO A 664 14.94 -21.71 45.86
CA PRO A 664 14.58 -21.02 44.62
C PRO A 664 14.62 -21.94 43.39
N THR A 665 14.81 -23.25 43.59
CA THR A 665 15.18 -24.21 42.56
C THR A 665 14.32 -25.47 42.63
N ILE A 666 13.63 -25.81 41.55
CA ILE A 666 12.78 -26.99 41.43
C ILE A 666 13.47 -28.03 40.50
N PRO A 667 13.74 -29.26 40.96
CA PRO A 667 14.28 -30.31 40.09
C PRO A 667 13.35 -30.62 38.92
N PHE A 668 13.91 -30.86 37.73
CA PHE A 668 13.12 -31.20 36.56
C PHE A 668 12.41 -32.55 36.72
N SER A 669 13.01 -33.50 37.45
CA SER A 669 12.39 -34.78 37.79
C SER A 669 11.09 -34.58 38.56
N THR A 670 11.08 -33.67 39.55
CA THR A 670 9.88 -33.32 40.31
C THR A 670 8.81 -32.66 39.45
N ILE A 671 9.21 -31.73 38.57
CA ILE A 671 8.27 -31.12 37.60
C ILE A 671 7.68 -32.20 36.68
N TRP A 672 8.51 -33.13 36.22
CA TRP A 672 8.11 -34.19 35.30
C TRP A 672 7.16 -35.20 35.95
N SER A 673 7.40 -35.60 37.20
CA SER A 673 6.51 -36.50 37.94
C SER A 673 5.18 -35.84 38.29
N SER A 674 5.19 -34.60 38.78
CA SER A 674 3.94 -33.88 39.08
C SER A 674 3.13 -33.58 37.82
N LEU A 675 3.80 -33.35 36.67
CA LEU A 675 3.11 -33.23 35.39
C LEU A 675 2.55 -34.57 34.91
N GLN A 676 3.19 -35.69 35.22
CA GLN A 676 2.66 -37.02 34.91
C GLN A 676 1.32 -37.25 35.63
N GLU A 677 1.24 -36.92 36.92
CA GLU A 677 -0.01 -37.03 37.68
C GLU A 677 -1.09 -36.07 37.17
N GLU A 678 -0.73 -34.80 36.90
CA GLU A 678 -1.68 -33.80 36.40
C GLU A 678 -2.27 -34.15 35.03
N LEU A 679 -1.52 -34.86 34.18
CA LEU A 679 -1.92 -35.22 32.83
C LEU A 679 -2.47 -36.66 32.71
N ASP A 680 -2.59 -37.39 33.83
CA ASP A 680 -2.86 -38.84 33.86
C ASP A 680 -1.96 -39.62 32.87
N GLY A 681 -0.68 -39.23 32.84
CA GLY A 681 0.28 -39.63 31.83
C GLY A 681 0.92 -40.99 32.11
N LYS A 682 1.10 -41.80 31.05
CA LYS A 682 1.84 -43.07 31.10
C LYS A 682 3.20 -42.91 30.44
N ILE A 683 4.27 -43.08 31.21
CA ILE A 683 5.64 -43.03 30.68
C ILE A 683 5.91 -44.26 29.80
N ASP A 684 6.50 -44.04 28.62
CA ASP A 684 6.94 -45.10 27.72
C ASP A 684 8.08 -45.91 28.36
N LEU A 685 7.91 -47.23 28.45
CA LEU A 685 8.87 -48.15 29.08
C LEU A 685 10.21 -48.26 28.34
N GLN A 686 10.23 -47.98 27.04
CA GLN A 686 11.44 -47.97 26.21
C GLN A 686 12.00 -46.56 26.02
N LYS A 687 11.17 -45.53 26.17
CA LYS A 687 11.53 -44.11 26.02
C LYS A 687 11.06 -43.32 27.23
N ASP A 688 11.81 -43.40 28.32
CA ASP A 688 11.53 -42.71 29.59
C ASP A 688 11.40 -41.17 29.50
N TYR A 689 11.77 -40.59 28.35
CA TYR A 689 11.64 -39.18 28.01
C TYR A 689 10.32 -38.80 27.32
N VAL A 690 9.45 -39.78 27.06
CA VAL A 690 8.12 -39.64 26.43
C VAL A 690 7.04 -40.07 27.43
N MET A 691 5.98 -39.27 27.49
CA MET A 691 4.78 -39.50 28.29
C MET A 691 3.58 -39.48 27.35
N HIS A 692 2.82 -40.57 27.32
CA HIS A 692 1.57 -40.66 26.59
C HIS A 692 0.44 -40.10 27.45
N THR A 693 -0.33 -39.16 26.89
CA THR A 693 -1.44 -38.50 27.57
C THR A 693 -2.70 -38.60 26.72
N SER A 694 -3.87 -38.62 27.35
CA SER A 694 -5.16 -38.64 26.66
C SER A 694 -5.49 -37.30 25.99
N GLU A 695 -5.04 -36.18 26.57
CA GLU A 695 -5.39 -34.83 26.14
C GLU A 695 -4.38 -34.19 25.17
N PHE A 696 -3.08 -34.54 25.24
CA PHE A 696 -2.00 -33.83 24.52
C PHE A 696 -1.09 -34.75 23.68
N ASP A 697 -1.55 -35.97 23.40
CA ASP A 697 -0.77 -37.04 22.77
C ASP A 697 0.58 -37.24 23.49
N ASP A 698 1.67 -37.37 22.73
CA ASP A 698 3.03 -37.54 23.23
C ASP A 698 3.61 -36.22 23.75
N VAL A 699 3.81 -36.16 25.06
CA VAL A 699 4.56 -35.10 25.74
C VAL A 699 5.99 -35.57 25.98
N THR A 700 6.98 -34.77 25.61
CA THR A 700 8.40 -35.13 25.79
C THR A 700 9.12 -34.23 26.80
N LYS A 701 10.14 -34.77 27.48
CA LYS A 701 11.00 -33.98 28.39
C LYS A 701 11.58 -32.73 27.71
N ASN A 702 11.89 -32.81 26.41
CA ASN A 702 12.37 -31.68 25.62
C ASN A 702 11.29 -30.59 25.41
N LYS A 703 10.06 -30.98 25.09
CA LYS A 703 8.92 -30.06 24.93
C LYS A 703 8.65 -29.29 26.22
N VAL A 704 8.60 -30.00 27.36
CA VAL A 704 8.42 -29.38 28.69
C VAL A 704 9.60 -28.48 29.05
N GLY A 705 10.84 -28.96 28.89
CA GLY A 705 12.04 -28.16 29.15
C GLY A 705 12.14 -26.89 28.29
N TYR A 706 11.65 -26.91 27.06
CA TYR A 706 11.53 -25.73 26.21
C TYR A 706 10.51 -24.72 26.77
N ARG A 707 9.30 -25.18 27.16
CA ARG A 707 8.27 -24.31 27.75
C ARG A 707 8.71 -23.68 29.07
N LEU A 708 9.41 -24.42 29.93
CA LEU A 708 9.96 -23.89 31.18
C LEU A 708 10.94 -22.74 30.93
N ARG A 709 11.74 -22.78 29.86
CA ARG A 709 12.68 -21.70 29.52
C ARG A 709 12.02 -20.51 28.85
N GLU A 710 11.24 -20.76 27.80
CA GLU A 710 10.68 -19.69 26.95
C GLU A 710 9.49 -18.97 27.59
N ILE A 711 8.58 -19.72 28.21
CA ILE A 711 7.33 -19.14 28.74
C ILE A 711 7.54 -18.66 30.17
N LEU A 712 8.15 -19.50 31.00
CA LEU A 712 8.35 -19.24 32.42
C LEU A 712 9.66 -18.51 32.73
N SER A 713 10.51 -18.22 31.73
CA SER A 713 11.85 -17.64 31.91
C SER A 713 12.73 -18.45 32.87
N GLY A 714 12.51 -19.76 32.97
CA GLY A 714 13.21 -20.64 33.89
C GLY A 714 14.68 -20.79 33.52
N LYS A 715 15.58 -20.50 34.47
CA LYS A 715 17.02 -20.73 34.30
C LYS A 715 17.38 -22.11 34.81
N SER A 716 17.85 -22.98 33.92
CA SER A 716 18.29 -24.31 34.29
C SER A 716 19.72 -24.31 34.83
N LYS A 717 19.95 -25.01 35.93
CA LYS A 717 21.29 -25.33 36.48
C LYS A 717 21.35 -26.82 36.84
N THR A 718 22.56 -27.38 36.88
CA THR A 718 22.77 -28.74 37.36
C THR A 718 23.07 -28.68 38.85
N ILE A 719 22.29 -29.40 39.65
CA ILE A 719 22.47 -29.51 41.11
C ILE A 719 22.71 -30.96 41.50
N ARG A 720 23.36 -31.20 42.65
CA ARG A 720 23.41 -32.53 43.25
C ARG A 720 22.13 -32.73 44.05
N GLN A 721 21.39 -33.79 43.76
CA GLN A 721 20.19 -34.14 44.50
C GLN A 721 20.60 -34.97 45.71
N LYS A 722 20.43 -34.41 46.92
CA LYS A 722 20.70 -35.13 48.16
C LYS A 722 19.76 -36.31 48.27
N LEU A 723 20.33 -37.50 48.45
CA LEU A 723 19.61 -38.72 48.82
C LEU A 723 19.94 -39.02 50.28
N GLU A 724 18.92 -39.37 51.07
CA GLU A 724 19.14 -39.76 52.47
C GLU A 724 20.12 -40.93 52.55
N GLY A 725 21.14 -40.79 53.40
CA GLY A 725 22.16 -41.83 53.61
C GLY A 725 23.27 -41.90 52.55
N VAL A 726 23.28 -41.03 51.54
CA VAL A 726 24.31 -41.01 50.48
C VAL A 726 25.25 -39.82 50.66
N PRO A 727 26.59 -40.00 50.60
CA PRO A 727 27.55 -38.90 50.62
C PRO A 727 27.29 -37.89 49.49
N ASP A 728 27.49 -36.59 49.75
CA ASP A 728 27.25 -35.50 48.79
C ASP A 728 28.05 -35.66 47.48
N GLU A 729 29.12 -36.45 47.48
CA GLU A 729 29.97 -36.76 46.32
C GLU A 729 29.39 -37.85 45.42
N GLU A 730 28.58 -38.75 45.97
CA GLU A 730 27.91 -39.85 45.26
C GLU A 730 26.48 -39.49 44.85
N CYS A 731 25.97 -38.33 45.29
CA CYS A 731 24.64 -37.84 44.95
C CYS A 731 24.50 -37.55 43.44
N PRO A 732 23.43 -38.04 42.78
CA PRO A 732 23.24 -37.86 41.34
C PRO A 732 23.07 -36.39 40.97
N ARG A 733 23.65 -36.02 39.83
CA ARG A 733 23.52 -34.67 39.25
C ARG A 733 22.23 -34.59 38.45
N VAL A 734 21.31 -33.73 38.88
CA VAL A 734 20.03 -33.51 38.21
C VAL A 734 19.90 -32.08 37.69
N LYS A 735 19.15 -31.93 36.60
CA LYS A 735 18.80 -30.61 36.07
C LYS A 735 17.68 -30.02 36.90
N ALA A 736 17.81 -28.76 37.29
CA ALA A 736 16.81 -28.05 38.07
C ALA A 736 16.62 -26.62 37.56
N TYR A 737 15.45 -26.03 37.80
CA TYR A 737 15.05 -24.73 37.28
C TYR A 737 14.85 -23.72 38.40
N THR A 738 15.33 -22.51 38.17
CA THR A 738 15.07 -21.34 39.02
C THR A 738 14.18 -20.37 38.26
N PHE A 739 13.22 -19.76 38.96
CA PHE A 739 12.23 -18.87 38.37
C PHE A 739 12.27 -17.50 39.04
N ASP A 740 12.07 -16.45 38.24
CA ASP A 740 11.88 -15.09 38.73
C ASP A 740 10.47 -14.98 39.33
N VAL A 741 10.38 -14.68 40.64
CA VAL A 741 9.11 -14.66 41.38
C VAL A 741 8.14 -13.63 40.83
N THR A 742 8.63 -12.45 40.43
CA THR A 742 7.78 -11.38 39.91
C THR A 742 7.19 -11.76 38.55
N LYS A 743 7.99 -12.39 37.68
CA LYS A 743 7.52 -12.91 36.40
C LYS A 743 6.58 -14.09 36.59
N LEU A 744 6.94 -15.05 37.46
CA LEU A 744 6.10 -16.20 37.77
C LEU A 744 4.74 -15.78 38.32
N LYS A 745 4.69 -14.79 39.22
CA LYS A 745 3.43 -14.21 39.72
C LYS A 745 2.56 -13.60 38.62
N ARG A 746 3.16 -12.90 37.65
CA ARG A 746 2.43 -12.36 36.48
C ARG A 746 1.92 -13.48 35.57
N ILE A 747 2.69 -14.54 35.38
CA ILE A 747 2.31 -15.70 34.57
C ILE A 747 1.22 -16.52 35.27
N ALA A 748 1.36 -16.80 36.56
CA ALA A 748 0.33 -17.47 37.37
C ALA A 748 -1.01 -16.72 37.26
N LYS A 749 -0.99 -15.39 37.46
CA LYS A 749 -2.17 -14.53 37.28
C LYS A 749 -2.76 -14.57 35.86
N LYS A 750 -1.94 -14.74 34.81
CA LYS A 750 -2.41 -14.87 33.41
C LYS A 750 -3.22 -16.15 33.19
N TYR A 751 -2.88 -17.23 33.91
CA TYR A 751 -3.56 -18.52 33.87
C TYR A 751 -4.54 -18.72 35.04
N GLY A 752 -4.79 -17.70 35.87
CA GLY A 752 -5.74 -17.79 36.98
C GLY A 752 -5.27 -18.59 38.19
N TYR A 753 -3.96 -18.84 38.30
CA TYR A 753 -3.37 -19.47 39.48
C TYR A 753 -2.83 -18.41 40.44
N GLU A 754 -2.88 -18.71 41.73
CA GLU A 754 -2.38 -17.85 42.79
C GLU A 754 -1.00 -18.32 43.28
N LEU A 755 -0.03 -17.42 43.26
CA LEU A 755 1.30 -17.67 43.82
C LEU A 755 1.35 -17.09 45.24
N VAL A 756 1.43 -17.95 46.24
CA VAL A 756 1.48 -17.58 47.66
C VAL A 756 2.94 -17.37 48.08
N THR A 757 3.32 -16.13 48.35
CA THR A 757 4.67 -15.80 48.85
C THR A 757 4.60 -15.38 50.30
N LYS A 758 5.11 -16.18 51.24
CA LYS A 758 5.36 -15.73 52.62
C LYS A 758 6.68 -14.93 52.64
N LEU A 759 6.61 -13.64 52.31
CA LEU A 759 7.61 -12.65 52.72
C LEU A 759 6.85 -11.54 53.47
N PRO A 760 7.34 -11.07 54.64
CA PRO A 760 6.69 -9.98 55.35
C PRO A 760 6.64 -8.75 54.44
N SER A 761 5.45 -8.19 54.25
CA SER A 761 5.31 -6.83 53.75
C SER A 761 5.87 -5.90 54.82
N GLU A 762 6.99 -5.22 54.52
CA GLU A 762 7.29 -3.98 55.23
C GLU A 762 6.14 -2.99 54.96
N PRO A 763 5.61 -2.29 55.98
CA PRO A 763 4.58 -1.31 55.78
C PRO A 763 5.20 -0.11 55.06
N SER A 764 4.82 0.11 53.79
CA SER A 764 4.92 1.45 53.21
C SER A 764 3.88 2.31 53.91
N SER A 765 4.32 3.00 54.96
CA SER A 765 3.66 4.17 55.51
C SER A 765 3.43 5.19 54.39
N GLU A 766 2.16 5.52 54.14
CA GLU A 766 1.63 6.88 54.15
C GLU A 766 0.28 6.92 53.39
N SER A 767 -0.79 6.91 54.17
CA SER A 767 -1.86 7.90 53.99
C SER A 767 -1.23 9.28 53.79
N VAL A 768 -1.76 10.16 52.94
CA VAL A 768 -2.70 11.18 53.44
C VAL A 768 -3.35 11.94 52.27
N SER A 769 -4.62 12.25 52.48
CA SER A 769 -5.46 13.23 51.80
C SER A 769 -4.93 14.67 51.91
N THR A 770 -4.99 15.39 50.79
CA THR A 770 -5.20 16.85 50.60
C THR A 770 -4.91 17.90 51.70
N SER A 771 -4.46 19.06 51.18
CA SER A 771 -4.65 20.48 51.56
C SER A 771 -3.63 21.24 52.42
N GLU A 772 -3.13 22.35 51.81
CA GLU A 772 -2.71 23.67 52.35
C GLU A 772 -1.45 23.68 53.25
N THR A 773 -0.53 24.66 53.25
CA THR A 773 -0.46 26.08 52.84
C THR A 773 1.04 26.50 52.78
N MET A 774 1.35 27.59 52.05
CA MET A 774 2.42 28.63 52.19
C MET A 774 3.63 28.35 53.14
N GLU A 775 4.91 28.68 52.87
CA GLU A 775 5.48 29.94 52.38
C GLU A 775 7.03 29.80 52.16
N LYS A 776 7.61 30.78 51.46
CA LYS A 776 8.97 30.90 50.88
C LYS A 776 10.14 30.97 51.89
N VAL A 777 11.39 30.72 51.44
CA VAL A 777 12.51 31.71 51.32
C VAL A 777 13.64 31.17 50.41
N HIS A 778 14.15 32.07 49.53
CA HIS A 778 15.28 31.93 48.58
C HIS A 778 16.70 31.97 49.22
N LYS A 779 17.71 31.32 48.58
CA LYS A 779 18.75 31.98 47.73
C LYS A 779 19.90 31.05 47.26
N ASN A 780 20.03 30.97 45.93
CA ASN A 780 21.18 30.94 45.00
C ASN A 780 22.60 30.45 45.39
N ASN A 781 23.16 29.56 44.55
CA ASN A 781 24.29 29.80 43.60
C ASN A 781 24.54 28.52 42.75
N VAL A 782 24.28 28.52 41.43
CA VAL A 782 25.17 28.78 40.26
C VAL A 782 26.04 27.58 39.81
N GLU A 783 25.79 27.18 38.54
CA GLU A 783 26.64 26.50 37.51
C GLU A 783 27.13 25.04 37.68
N LYS A 784 26.70 24.11 36.80
CA LYS A 784 27.25 23.86 35.44
C LYS A 784 26.54 22.71 34.70
N GLU A 785 26.47 22.85 33.37
CA GLU A 785 25.75 22.03 32.39
C GLU A 785 26.41 20.66 32.10
N ALA A 786 25.60 19.69 31.64
CA ALA A 786 26.01 18.39 31.14
C ALA A 786 25.99 18.37 29.59
N PRO A 787 26.93 17.68 28.91
CA PRO A 787 27.15 17.84 27.47
C PRO A 787 26.33 16.89 26.58
N THR A 788 25.97 17.43 25.41
CA THR A 788 25.42 16.77 24.21
C THR A 788 26.50 15.98 23.46
N PRO A 789 26.20 14.82 22.83
CA PRO A 789 27.12 14.20 21.87
C PRO A 789 27.02 14.82 20.46
N LEU A 790 28.18 15.23 19.94
CA LEU A 790 28.42 15.83 18.63
C LEU A 790 28.52 14.80 17.49
N GLU A 791 28.22 15.31 16.30
CA GLU A 791 28.47 14.80 14.95
C GLU A 791 29.96 14.51 14.69
N LEU A 792 30.26 13.58 13.77
CA LEU A 792 31.57 13.48 13.11
C LEU A 792 31.41 12.96 11.69
N GLY A 793 31.68 13.83 10.73
CA GLY A 793 31.90 13.51 9.33
C GLY A 793 33.39 13.61 8.94
N ALA A 794 33.68 12.95 7.81
CA ALA A 794 34.85 13.08 6.91
C ALA A 794 36.22 12.54 7.36
N LEU A 795 36.75 11.58 6.59
CA LEU A 795 38.11 11.59 6.02
C LEU A 795 38.26 10.55 4.89
N SER A 796 38.91 10.97 3.81
CA SER A 796 39.04 10.38 2.48
C SER A 796 40.35 9.63 2.23
N ASN A 797 40.29 8.61 1.36
CA ASN A 797 41.27 8.00 0.42
C ASN A 797 42.80 8.22 0.58
N SER A 798 43.56 7.11 0.56
CA SER A 798 44.72 6.93 -0.34
C SER A 798 45.16 5.45 -0.44
N VAL A 799 45.76 5.10 -1.59
CA VAL A 799 46.70 3.99 -1.92
C VAL A 799 46.25 3.07 -3.06
N THR A 800 46.84 3.32 -4.23
CA THR A 800 47.01 2.43 -5.39
C THR A 800 48.52 2.30 -5.66
N SER A 801 49.09 1.08 -5.75
CA SER A 801 50.23 0.75 -6.65
C SER A 801 50.66 -0.73 -6.62
N GLN A 802 50.75 -1.33 -7.83
CA GLN A 802 51.76 -2.28 -8.37
C GLN A 802 52.20 -3.53 -7.57
N LEU A 803 52.11 -4.71 -8.19
CA LEU A 803 52.84 -5.93 -7.80
C LEU A 803 53.52 -6.55 -9.04
N GLU A 804 54.85 -6.61 -9.02
CA GLU A 804 55.67 -7.42 -9.95
C GLU A 804 55.82 -8.85 -9.39
N ASP A 805 55.63 -9.86 -10.23
CA ASP A 805 55.63 -11.27 -9.83
C ASP A 805 57.05 -11.82 -9.54
N SER A 806 57.33 -12.11 -8.27
CA SER A 806 58.66 -12.41 -7.70
C SER A 806 59.27 -13.79 -8.01
N TRP A 807 58.59 -14.64 -8.80
CA TRP A 807 58.96 -16.05 -9.06
C TRP A 807 59.52 -16.31 -10.48
N ILE A 808 59.51 -15.31 -11.35
CA ILE A 808 59.97 -15.41 -12.75
C ILE A 808 61.44 -14.97 -12.83
N VAL A 809 62.30 -15.82 -13.39
CA VAL A 809 63.75 -15.56 -13.52
C VAL A 809 64.06 -14.84 -14.83
N LYS A 810 63.60 -15.39 -15.95
CA LYS A 810 63.77 -14.74 -17.26
C LYS A 810 62.60 -15.06 -18.19
N ARG A 811 62.37 -14.20 -19.16
CA ARG A 811 61.40 -14.39 -20.24
C ARG A 811 62.12 -14.34 -21.58
N GLU A 812 61.88 -15.31 -22.45
CA GLU A 812 62.36 -15.33 -23.83
C GLU A 812 61.18 -15.63 -24.76
N GLY A 813 60.65 -14.59 -25.41
CA GLY A 813 59.44 -14.71 -26.22
C GLY A 813 58.23 -15.16 -25.40
N SER A 814 57.56 -16.22 -25.84
CA SER A 814 56.49 -16.87 -25.09
C SER A 814 56.98 -17.80 -23.98
N LYS A 815 58.30 -18.00 -23.78
CA LYS A 815 58.82 -18.87 -22.71
C LYS A 815 59.19 -18.09 -21.47
N VAL A 816 58.87 -18.65 -20.31
CA VAL A 816 59.05 -18.08 -18.98
C VAL A 816 59.74 -19.10 -18.10
N TYR A 817 60.93 -18.73 -17.63
CA TYR A 817 61.80 -19.57 -16.83
C TYR A 817 61.58 -19.21 -15.37
N THR A 818 61.19 -20.19 -14.56
CA THR A 818 60.88 -19.99 -13.14
C THR A 818 62.09 -20.26 -12.27
N LYS A 819 62.10 -19.75 -11.03
CA LYS A 819 63.20 -19.97 -10.07
C LYS A 819 63.45 -21.45 -9.76
N ASP A 820 62.41 -22.27 -9.91
CA ASP A 820 62.47 -23.71 -9.65
C ASP A 820 62.97 -24.52 -10.86
N GLY A 821 63.50 -23.86 -11.90
CA GLY A 821 64.11 -24.49 -13.07
C GLY A 821 63.11 -24.93 -14.15
N ASN A 822 61.82 -24.66 -13.98
CA ASN A 822 60.79 -25.02 -14.95
C ASN A 822 60.66 -23.98 -16.06
N VAL A 823 60.36 -24.45 -17.28
CA VAL A 823 60.06 -23.58 -18.42
C VAL A 823 58.56 -23.67 -18.70
N LEU A 824 57.88 -22.54 -18.54
CA LEU A 824 56.47 -22.38 -18.84
C LEU A 824 56.30 -21.50 -20.09
N LEU A 825 55.13 -21.57 -20.71
CA LEU A 825 54.77 -20.81 -21.88
C LEU A 825 53.71 -19.77 -21.52
N GLU A 826 53.98 -18.49 -21.71
CA GLU A 826 53.11 -17.36 -21.40
C GLU A 826 52.29 -16.94 -22.62
N CYS A 827 50.97 -16.81 -22.45
CA CYS A 827 50.10 -16.27 -23.49
C CYS A 827 50.28 -14.75 -23.62
N GLN A 828 50.76 -14.32 -24.78
CA GLN A 828 51.04 -12.90 -25.04
C GLN A 828 49.78 -12.03 -25.04
N PHE A 829 48.63 -12.56 -25.48
CA PHE A 829 47.36 -11.84 -25.45
C PHE A 829 46.91 -11.54 -24.02
N CYS A 830 46.89 -12.55 -23.15
CA CYS A 830 46.52 -12.37 -21.75
C CYS A 830 47.48 -11.42 -21.01
N ARG A 831 48.77 -11.48 -21.34
CA ARG A 831 49.75 -10.53 -20.79
C ARG A 831 49.49 -9.09 -21.22
N SER A 832 49.15 -8.85 -22.49
CA SER A 832 48.91 -7.49 -23.01
C SER A 832 47.77 -6.75 -22.30
N ILE A 833 46.82 -7.49 -21.72
CA ILE A 833 45.71 -6.95 -20.91
C ILE A 833 45.97 -7.01 -19.40
N GLY A 834 47.24 -7.16 -18.99
CA GLY A 834 47.68 -7.13 -17.60
C GLY A 834 47.37 -8.39 -16.78
N LYS A 835 47.10 -9.53 -17.44
CA LYS A 835 46.81 -10.82 -16.77
C LYS A 835 47.67 -11.95 -17.33
N PRO A 836 48.95 -12.06 -16.94
CA PRO A 836 49.83 -13.08 -17.49
C PRO A 836 49.32 -14.50 -17.15
N MET A 837 49.22 -15.36 -18.16
CA MET A 837 48.78 -16.76 -18.02
C MET A 837 49.88 -17.68 -18.56
N PHE A 838 50.26 -18.67 -17.77
CA PHE A 838 51.39 -19.58 -18.05
C PHE A 838 50.91 -21.02 -18.23
N PHE A 839 51.53 -21.75 -19.16
CA PHE A 839 51.16 -23.11 -19.56
C PHE A 839 52.39 -24.01 -19.54
N ALA A 840 52.21 -25.27 -19.17
CA ALA A 840 53.34 -26.21 -19.10
C ALA A 840 53.75 -26.73 -20.49
N THR A 841 52.84 -26.76 -21.46
CA THR A 841 53.09 -27.27 -22.82
C THR A 841 52.54 -26.34 -23.90
N GLN A 842 53.10 -26.42 -25.11
CA GLN A 842 52.65 -25.60 -26.24
C GLN A 842 51.23 -25.97 -26.67
N ALA A 843 50.85 -27.25 -26.58
CA ALA A 843 49.50 -27.71 -26.90
C ALA A 843 48.43 -27.06 -25.99
N ASP A 844 48.74 -26.86 -24.70
CA ASP A 844 47.82 -26.21 -23.77
C ASP A 844 47.70 -24.71 -24.04
N LEU A 845 48.82 -24.06 -24.39
CA LEU A 845 48.81 -22.66 -24.80
C LEU A 845 48.02 -22.48 -26.10
N ASP A 846 48.22 -23.35 -27.09
CA ASP A 846 47.51 -23.28 -28.37
C ASP A 846 46.02 -23.53 -28.20
N LEU A 847 45.62 -24.48 -27.35
CA LEU A 847 44.21 -24.72 -27.03
C LEU A 847 43.58 -23.53 -26.29
N HIS A 848 44.33 -22.90 -25.38
CA HIS A 848 43.92 -21.68 -24.70
C HIS A 848 43.70 -20.55 -25.70
N VAL A 849 44.65 -20.34 -26.63
CA VAL A 849 44.54 -19.32 -27.68
C VAL A 849 43.38 -19.63 -28.62
N LEU A 850 43.24 -20.88 -29.05
CA LEU A 850 42.19 -21.27 -29.99
C LEU A 850 40.79 -21.07 -29.38
N ARG A 851 40.62 -21.41 -28.11
CA ARG A 851 39.30 -21.33 -27.46
C ARG A 851 38.91 -19.93 -27.01
N LEU A 852 39.87 -19.12 -26.62
CA LEU A 852 39.59 -17.86 -25.93
C LEU A 852 40.02 -16.62 -26.73
N HIS A 853 40.89 -16.80 -27.72
CA HIS A 853 41.40 -15.69 -28.55
C HIS A 853 41.07 -15.85 -30.04
N THR A 854 40.60 -17.02 -30.51
CA THR A 854 40.12 -17.19 -31.91
C THR A 854 38.67 -17.66 -31.96
N GLY A 855 37.74 -16.75 -32.20
CA GLY A 855 36.31 -17.06 -32.21
C GLY A 855 35.82 -17.72 -33.51
N GLN A 856 35.83 -19.06 -33.61
CA GLN A 856 34.93 -19.84 -34.49
C GLN A 856 34.73 -21.30 -33.98
N PRO A 857 33.56 -21.93 -34.24
CA PRO A 857 33.16 -23.19 -33.61
C PRO A 857 33.69 -24.42 -34.37
N ALA A 858 34.27 -25.39 -33.65
CA ALA A 858 34.65 -26.67 -34.24
C ALA A 858 33.43 -27.57 -34.49
N LYS A 859 33.23 -27.91 -35.77
CA LYS A 859 32.37 -29.00 -36.26
C LYS A 859 32.77 -30.33 -35.63
N ARG A 860 31.77 -31.15 -35.29
CA ARG A 860 31.96 -32.58 -34.95
C ARG A 860 32.39 -33.36 -36.19
N SER A 861 33.43 -34.17 -36.04
CA SER A 861 33.72 -35.33 -36.88
C SER A 861 34.43 -36.37 -36.04
N GLY A 862 33.96 -37.63 -36.10
CA GLY A 862 34.54 -38.81 -35.44
C GLY A 862 33.81 -39.19 -34.17
#